data_AF-A0AA36HCR6-F1
#
_entry.id   AF-A0AA36HCR6-F1
#
_cell.length_a   1.000
_cell.length_b   1.000
_cell.length_c   1.000
_cell.angle_alpha   90.00
_cell.angle_beta   90.00
_cell.angle_gamma   90.00
#
_symmetry.space_group_name_H-M   'P 1'
#
loop_
_entity.id
_entity.type
_entity.pdbx_description
1 polymer ?
#
loop_
_entity_poly.entity_id
_entity_poly.type
_entity_poly.pdbx_seq_one_letter_code
_entity_poly.pdbx_strand_id
1 'polypeptide(L)'
;MEVDESQSENQVVKENAALVQPDWDMALKEMPRPQFFVGLRKHGEKSVFANVEKEGDDYICADPSIRVSVQLTCNSLHVESTNINTTFLSPVSDIRDLHDSAIQSMDISCTGNLIVSSDISGSLIISNVMNGSLLRVLKGHIMDVYKCRFFPSGLVVLSAGMDMSVRVWSVETGQCPRIFKGHTMAVTDIAIIGVGRQVLSCSNDGAVIKWLCADGSQQELWRLEAGPCNALALDQKSEIFAVACEGKKCIVCSVEGPIKVTIATDNVPTAVCIDHDSENIIYIGDEQGMVSVYDMKLRSYIYHLQTNRGSVTKMMTRDEGLCVAFKDGSMCCYLCQYPPPSDVTSPLYEFTGSDCDPIYDFCFHNKHLFTASRDRVHLSFISFLFDVCCAISYLMISYRAKIEMLKIHSCAEICVARLQKQQVRFKTVKFKPKIAKNRPLKTPSAVALDHCDFYYGPMFGKRWPSIRLGLLTPNKHIAVMNTFSKSCDAHEDILKDLGTFDLLARIRGKTATERIEEKKLRVESLAKEETERAMKEMGDHEIAQLTSSHDGPDLIMRSAAGLGEFQPPSGSVTPGELQLGKKKQKKENLENFEVTGFEAEGMELARRNHFIYYPRELRLRCYDRGVLSDFPPPVRDDSGIPSWWLLDGGSLVPVLALGLEKGDSLLDVCAAPGGKSLLALLTKLPSKMVCNDFKLARLGQLKRVLSIYVPPNAPEADTVILKRKDASNLATWDELNTYDKVIADVPCSTDRLALNQDEGNMFSPQMTNERLNLPQLQTKILINALRSVKVGGSVVYSTCTLSSIQNEAVVENGVAIAEQKFGVRVVEESLLQLITHLSSSGLYRFSDQCRTGALVLPFLPSNFGPMYVCKLTRLA
;
A
#
# COMPACT_ATOMS: atom_id res chain seq x y z
N MET A 1 37.60 -30.64 -22.17
CA MET A 1 36.90 -31.22 -23.33
C MET A 1 36.44 -30.06 -24.17
N GLU A 2 37.19 -29.74 -25.20
CA GLU A 2 36.78 -28.84 -26.28
C GLU A 2 35.55 -29.46 -26.94
N VAL A 3 34.47 -28.69 -27.05
CA VAL A 3 33.28 -29.06 -27.81
C VAL A 3 33.21 -28.08 -28.96
N ASP A 4 33.22 -28.65 -30.17
CA ASP A 4 33.24 -27.97 -31.46
C ASP A 4 32.27 -26.78 -31.53
N GLU A 5 32.82 -25.60 -31.80
CA GLU A 5 32.09 -24.42 -32.26
C GLU A 5 31.58 -24.68 -33.69
N SER A 6 30.44 -25.35 -33.81
CA SER A 6 29.66 -25.28 -35.05
C SER A 6 29.08 -23.88 -35.16
N GLN A 7 29.73 -23.02 -35.95
CA GLN A 7 29.25 -21.71 -36.37
C GLN A 7 27.85 -21.87 -36.99
N SER A 8 26.80 -21.65 -36.19
CA SER A 8 25.51 -21.26 -36.73
C SER A 8 25.71 -19.89 -37.37
N GLU A 9 25.47 -19.75 -38.67
CA GLU A 9 25.43 -18.46 -39.33
C GLU A 9 24.43 -17.56 -38.57
N ASN A 10 24.93 -16.71 -37.68
CA ASN A 10 24.08 -15.81 -36.91
C ASN A 10 23.39 -14.86 -37.89
N GLN A 11 22.07 -14.97 -38.02
CA GLN A 11 21.29 -14.16 -38.93
C GLN A 11 21.28 -12.71 -38.44
N VAL A 12 22.14 -11.87 -39.03
CA VAL A 12 22.17 -10.43 -38.76
C VAL A 12 21.07 -9.75 -39.58
N VAL A 13 20.03 -9.31 -38.89
CA VAL A 13 18.89 -8.57 -39.45
C VAL A 13 19.18 -7.09 -39.35
N LYS A 14 19.02 -6.36 -40.44
CA LYS A 14 19.27 -4.91 -40.51
C LYS A 14 17.96 -4.15 -40.50
N GLU A 15 17.87 -3.13 -39.65
CA GLU A 15 16.68 -2.29 -39.50
C GLU A 15 16.45 -1.43 -40.76
N ASN A 16 15.22 -1.43 -41.25
CA ASN A 16 14.71 -0.42 -42.18
C ASN A 16 13.96 0.63 -41.37
N ALA A 17 14.34 1.90 -41.50
CA ALA A 17 13.75 2.99 -40.72
C ALA A 17 13.09 4.05 -41.60
N ALA A 18 11.95 4.57 -41.17
CA ALA A 18 11.40 5.82 -41.67
C ALA A 18 12.04 7.00 -40.91
N LEU A 19 12.32 8.09 -41.61
CA LEU A 19 12.81 9.36 -41.09
C LEU A 19 11.81 10.44 -41.47
N VAL A 20 11.60 11.44 -40.62
CA VAL A 20 10.68 12.56 -40.91
C VAL A 20 11.42 13.88 -40.72
N GLN A 21 11.35 14.80 -41.70
CA GLN A 21 11.99 16.13 -41.68
C GLN A 21 11.13 17.16 -42.43
N PRO A 22 10.86 18.40 -41.97
CA PRO A 22 11.20 18.99 -40.69
C PRO A 22 10.45 18.29 -39.55
N ASP A 23 10.95 18.53 -38.33
CA ASP A 23 10.43 18.07 -37.05
C ASP A 23 8.93 17.75 -37.11
N TRP A 24 8.53 16.48 -36.98
CA TRP A 24 7.12 16.07 -37.20
C TRP A 24 6.16 16.73 -36.19
N ASP A 25 6.68 17.29 -35.09
CA ASP A 25 5.98 18.22 -34.20
C ASP A 25 5.53 19.51 -34.90
N MET A 26 6.30 20.02 -35.87
CA MET A 26 5.86 21.12 -36.74
C MET A 26 4.79 20.66 -37.74
N ALA A 27 4.79 19.38 -38.15
CA ALA A 27 3.78 18.83 -39.05
C ALA A 27 2.41 18.67 -38.36
N LEU A 28 2.38 18.47 -37.04
CA LEU A 28 1.16 18.36 -36.24
C LEU A 28 0.60 19.72 -35.76
N LYS A 29 1.41 20.78 -35.72
CA LYS A 29 0.91 22.15 -35.48
C LYS A 29 0.12 22.58 -36.71
N GLU A 30 -1.14 23.01 -36.55
CA GLU A 30 -2.07 23.44 -37.61
C GLU A 30 -1.50 24.56 -38.51
N MET A 31 -0.56 24.21 -39.38
CA MET A 31 -0.05 25.06 -40.43
C MET A 31 -1.05 25.00 -41.58
N PRO A 32 -1.36 26.12 -42.25
CA PRO A 32 -2.30 26.13 -43.37
C PRO A 32 -1.84 25.29 -44.56
N ARG A 33 -0.55 24.88 -44.60
CA ARG A 33 0.05 23.90 -45.52
C ARG A 33 1.21 23.18 -44.80
N PRO A 34 1.01 22.03 -44.13
CA PRO A 34 2.13 21.28 -43.60
C PRO A 34 2.88 20.65 -44.77
N GLN A 35 4.06 21.17 -45.09
CA GLN A 35 5.01 20.53 -46.00
C GLN A 35 6.07 19.87 -45.15
N PHE A 36 6.14 18.55 -45.19
CA PHE A 36 7.21 17.80 -44.58
C PHE A 36 7.63 16.62 -45.45
N PHE A 37 8.89 16.24 -45.31
CA PHE A 37 9.53 15.14 -46.00
C PHE A 37 9.48 13.89 -45.13
N VAL A 38 9.11 12.77 -45.74
CA VAL A 38 9.30 11.44 -45.16
C VAL A 38 10.40 10.76 -45.97
N GLY A 39 11.47 10.39 -45.28
CA GLY A 39 12.59 9.66 -45.81
C GLY A 39 12.48 8.17 -45.51
N LEU A 40 12.69 7.30 -46.49
CA LEU A 40 12.95 5.88 -46.24
C LEU A 40 14.45 5.63 -46.25
N ARG A 41 14.97 5.03 -45.18
CA ARG A 41 16.35 4.58 -45.09
C ARG A 41 16.38 3.05 -45.11
N LYS A 42 16.64 2.50 -46.30
CA LYS A 42 16.97 1.09 -46.49
C LYS A 42 18.46 0.88 -46.28
N HIS A 43 18.83 -0.24 -45.67
CA HIS A 43 20.23 -0.52 -45.39
C HIS A 43 21.05 -0.63 -46.70
N GLY A 44 22.11 0.17 -46.83
CA GLY A 44 23.03 0.16 -47.98
C GLY A 44 22.63 1.08 -49.13
N GLU A 45 21.46 1.73 -49.05
CA GLU A 45 20.96 2.70 -50.03
C GLU A 45 21.02 4.13 -49.47
N LYS A 46 21.05 5.13 -50.36
CA LYS A 46 20.90 6.53 -49.95
C LYS A 46 19.46 6.76 -49.48
N SER A 47 19.28 7.52 -48.40
CA SER A 47 17.97 7.92 -47.90
C SER A 47 17.18 8.64 -49.00
N VAL A 48 16.01 8.11 -49.35
CA VAL A 48 15.11 8.70 -50.34
C VAL A 48 14.06 9.50 -49.59
N PHE A 49 14.05 10.81 -49.80
CA PHE A 49 13.06 11.71 -49.21
C PHE A 49 11.94 12.01 -50.19
N ALA A 50 10.70 11.83 -49.76
CA ALA A 50 9.52 12.20 -50.50
C ALA A 50 8.76 13.29 -49.76
N ASN A 51 8.28 14.30 -50.51
CA ASN A 51 7.48 15.38 -49.96
C ASN A 51 6.06 14.87 -49.66
N VAL A 52 5.52 15.24 -48.51
CA VAL A 52 4.15 14.97 -48.09
C VAL A 52 3.36 16.28 -48.12
N GLU A 53 2.28 16.29 -48.88
CA GLU A 53 1.37 17.42 -49.04
C GLU A 53 -0.01 17.05 -48.49
N LYS A 54 -0.67 18.01 -47.83
CA LYS A 54 -2.04 17.83 -47.34
C LYS A 54 -3.04 18.20 -48.44
N GLU A 55 -3.83 17.23 -48.91
CA GLU A 55 -4.88 17.43 -49.91
C GLU A 55 -6.23 17.00 -49.31
N GLY A 56 -7.03 17.98 -48.85
CA GLY A 56 -8.27 17.71 -48.11
C GLY A 56 -8.01 17.24 -46.67
N ASP A 57 -8.61 16.11 -46.29
CA ASP A 57 -8.42 15.45 -44.98
C ASP A 57 -7.28 14.41 -45.00
N ASP A 58 -6.72 14.09 -46.17
CA ASP A 58 -5.68 13.08 -46.37
C ASP A 58 -4.29 13.70 -46.64
N TYR A 59 -3.24 12.93 -46.35
CA TYR A 59 -1.84 13.29 -46.61
C TYR A 59 -1.31 12.44 -47.77
N ILE A 60 -0.89 13.10 -48.85
CA ILE A 60 -0.42 12.44 -50.07
C ILE A 60 1.08 12.62 -50.19
N CYS A 61 1.78 11.50 -50.41
CA CYS A 61 3.21 11.48 -50.64
C CYS A 61 3.50 11.48 -52.15
N ALA A 62 4.56 12.17 -52.56
CA ALA A 62 5.01 12.16 -53.96
C ALA A 62 5.42 10.75 -54.47
N ASP A 63 5.76 9.84 -53.56
CA ASP A 63 6.03 8.43 -53.87
C ASP A 63 4.77 7.57 -53.57
N PRO A 64 4.16 6.92 -54.57
CA PRO A 64 2.95 6.12 -54.38
C PRO A 64 3.16 4.83 -53.57
N SER A 65 4.42 4.45 -53.29
CA SER A 65 4.77 3.31 -52.44
C SER A 65 4.75 3.62 -50.93
N ILE A 66 4.54 4.89 -50.56
CA ILE A 66 4.50 5.36 -49.17
C ILE A 66 3.09 5.87 -48.86
N ARG A 67 2.44 5.26 -47.87
CA ARG A 67 1.19 5.75 -47.30
C ARG A 67 1.47 6.41 -45.96
N VAL A 68 1.02 7.66 -45.83
CA VAL A 68 1.13 8.42 -44.59
C VAL A 68 -0.28 8.73 -44.11
N SER A 69 -0.62 8.34 -42.89
CA SER A 69 -1.88 8.73 -42.25
C SER A 69 -1.59 9.46 -40.94
N VAL A 70 -2.29 10.57 -40.70
CA VAL A 70 -2.13 11.39 -39.50
C VAL A 70 -3.41 11.32 -38.70
N GLN A 71 -3.30 10.91 -37.44
CA GLN A 71 -4.41 10.97 -36.50
C GLN A 71 -4.20 12.14 -35.55
N LEU A 72 -4.90 13.24 -35.81
CA LEU A 72 -4.79 14.49 -35.04
C LEU A 72 -5.34 14.35 -33.60
N THR A 73 -6.23 13.39 -33.35
CA THR A 73 -6.82 13.16 -32.01
C THR A 73 -5.83 12.58 -31.01
N CYS A 74 -4.78 11.91 -31.48
CA CYS A 74 -3.76 11.25 -30.65
C CYS A 74 -2.33 11.73 -30.95
N ASN A 75 -2.16 12.83 -31.72
CA ASN A 75 -0.86 13.35 -32.15
C ASN A 75 0.09 12.25 -32.66
N SER A 76 -0.44 11.34 -33.49
CA SER A 76 0.32 10.21 -34.03
C SER A 76 0.39 10.27 -35.55
N LEU A 77 1.58 9.99 -36.08
CA LEU A 77 1.87 9.92 -37.51
C LEU A 77 2.18 8.46 -37.86
N HIS A 78 1.34 7.83 -38.67
CA HIS A 78 1.51 6.46 -39.12
C HIS A 78 2.09 6.45 -40.55
N VAL A 79 3.22 5.76 -40.72
CA VAL A 79 3.90 5.62 -42.01
C VAL A 79 3.92 4.13 -42.38
N GLU A 80 3.31 3.81 -43.52
CA GLU A 80 3.22 2.45 -44.06
C GLU A 80 3.86 2.38 -45.45
N SER A 81 4.72 1.39 -45.68
CA SER A 81 5.31 1.02 -46.96
C SER A 81 5.55 -0.49 -47.02
N THR A 82 5.94 -1.01 -48.18
CA THR A 82 6.13 -2.44 -48.47
C THR A 82 6.90 -3.24 -47.40
N ASN A 83 7.84 -2.62 -46.68
CA ASN A 83 8.64 -3.26 -45.62
C ASN A 83 8.73 -2.43 -44.32
N ILE A 84 7.94 -1.35 -44.18
CA ILE A 84 8.00 -0.43 -43.03
C ILE A 84 6.58 -0.16 -42.56
N ASN A 85 6.31 -0.45 -41.30
CA ASN A 85 5.06 -0.10 -40.63
C ASN A 85 5.39 0.51 -39.28
N THR A 86 5.51 1.84 -39.23
CA THR A 86 6.01 2.60 -38.07
C THR A 86 5.02 3.69 -37.69
N THR A 87 4.71 3.79 -36.41
CA THR A 87 3.93 4.89 -35.85
C THR A 87 4.79 5.80 -34.99
N PHE A 88 4.86 7.07 -35.36
CA PHE A 88 5.53 8.12 -34.59
C PHE A 88 4.54 8.72 -33.60
N LEU A 89 4.94 8.85 -32.34
CA LEU A 89 4.09 9.34 -31.26
C LEU A 89 4.69 10.59 -30.61
N SER A 90 3.86 11.62 -30.44
CA SER A 90 4.24 12.86 -29.77
C SER A 90 4.12 12.81 -28.25
N PRO A 91 5.07 13.40 -27.50
CA PRO A 91 4.86 13.67 -26.09
C PRO A 91 3.69 14.67 -25.93
N VAL A 92 2.76 14.34 -25.03
CA VAL A 92 1.56 15.16 -24.79
C VAL A 92 1.83 16.24 -23.74
N SER A 93 2.79 15.99 -22.84
CA SER A 93 3.12 16.91 -21.76
C SER A 93 4.59 16.81 -21.36
N ASP A 94 5.22 17.97 -21.17
CA ASP A 94 6.60 18.08 -20.70
C ASP A 94 6.63 18.67 -19.30
N ILE A 95 7.37 18.03 -18.39
CA ILE A 95 7.69 18.62 -17.08
C ILE A 95 9.10 19.20 -17.16
N ARG A 96 9.18 20.53 -17.04
CA ARG A 96 10.44 21.30 -17.09
C ARG A 96 10.91 21.66 -15.69
N ASP A 97 12.22 21.86 -15.55
CA ASP A 97 12.88 22.44 -14.38
C ASP A 97 12.69 21.62 -13.07
N LEU A 98 12.71 20.28 -13.16
CA LEU A 98 12.76 19.43 -11.96
C LEU A 98 14.12 19.55 -11.27
N HIS A 99 15.20 19.35 -12.02
CA HIS A 99 16.58 19.41 -11.53
C HIS A 99 17.35 20.56 -12.20
N ASP A 100 18.33 21.11 -11.49
CA ASP A 100 19.28 22.10 -12.03
C ASP A 100 20.36 21.45 -12.92
N SER A 101 20.39 20.12 -13.01
CA SER A 101 21.41 19.32 -13.69
C SER A 101 20.81 18.07 -14.32
N ALA A 102 21.62 17.35 -15.12
CA ALA A 102 21.06 16.34 -15.98
C ALA A 102 20.51 15.11 -15.22
N ILE A 103 19.35 14.61 -15.65
CA ILE A 103 18.70 13.43 -15.06
C ILE A 103 19.36 12.16 -15.60
N GLN A 104 19.80 11.28 -14.69
CA GLN A 104 20.46 10.02 -15.04
C GLN A 104 19.52 8.81 -14.97
N SER A 105 18.61 8.79 -13.99
CA SER A 105 17.69 7.67 -13.80
C SER A 105 16.34 8.14 -13.31
N MET A 106 15.33 7.31 -13.60
CA MET A 106 13.94 7.54 -13.21
C MET A 106 13.25 6.23 -12.90
N ASP A 107 12.38 6.27 -11.90
CA ASP A 107 11.44 5.18 -11.62
C ASP A 107 10.08 5.70 -11.14
N ILE A 108 9.05 4.87 -11.25
CA ILE A 108 7.67 5.20 -10.86
C ILE A 108 7.23 4.27 -9.72
N SER A 109 6.48 4.80 -8.77
CA SER A 109 5.90 3.99 -7.70
C SER A 109 4.93 2.95 -8.27
N CYS A 110 4.84 1.78 -7.65
CA CYS A 110 3.84 0.75 -8.00
C CYS A 110 2.39 1.30 -8.01
N THR A 111 2.14 2.31 -7.18
CA THR A 111 0.85 3.01 -7.10
C THR A 111 0.59 4.00 -8.25
N GLY A 112 1.61 4.32 -9.05
CA GLY A 112 1.50 5.20 -10.22
C GLY A 112 1.43 6.69 -9.93
N ASN A 113 1.65 7.09 -8.68
CA ASN A 113 1.39 8.47 -8.25
C ASN A 113 2.66 9.28 -8.10
N LEU A 114 3.80 8.62 -7.84
CA LEU A 114 5.07 9.26 -7.57
C LEU A 114 6.09 8.84 -8.62
N ILE A 115 6.88 9.81 -9.08
CA ILE A 115 8.10 9.60 -9.85
C ILE A 115 9.26 9.98 -8.96
N VAL A 116 10.33 9.19 -9.04
CA VAL A 116 11.63 9.58 -8.53
C VAL A 116 12.56 9.80 -9.72
N SER A 117 13.26 10.92 -9.72
CA SER A 117 14.32 11.25 -10.67
C SER A 117 15.63 11.50 -9.93
N SER A 118 16.74 11.05 -10.51
CA SER A 118 18.07 11.25 -9.95
C SER A 118 18.91 12.14 -10.86
N ASP A 119 19.80 12.95 -10.27
CA ASP A 119 20.64 13.87 -11.01
C ASP A 119 22.16 13.64 -10.83
N ILE A 120 22.93 14.32 -11.68
CA ILE A 120 24.39 14.39 -11.61
C ILE A 120 24.85 15.15 -10.34
N SER A 121 24.06 16.07 -9.81
CA SER A 121 24.45 16.85 -8.62
C SER A 121 24.43 16.07 -7.29
N GLY A 122 23.96 14.82 -7.28
CA GLY A 122 23.82 14.02 -6.05
C GLY A 122 22.47 14.18 -5.34
N SER A 123 21.48 14.79 -5.99
CA SER A 123 20.13 14.96 -5.48
C SER A 123 19.16 14.02 -6.18
N LEU A 124 18.23 13.46 -5.41
CA LEU A 124 17.03 12.84 -5.98
C LEU A 124 15.82 13.70 -5.70
N ILE A 125 14.90 13.73 -6.65
CA ILE A 125 13.64 14.45 -6.51
C ILE A 125 12.50 13.46 -6.61
N ILE A 126 11.58 13.56 -5.65
CA ILE A 126 10.30 12.87 -5.72
C ILE A 126 9.27 13.91 -6.14
N SER A 127 8.51 13.59 -7.18
CA SER A 127 7.47 14.44 -7.74
C SER A 127 6.19 13.64 -7.97
N ASN A 128 5.06 14.34 -8.02
CA ASN A 128 3.77 13.72 -8.34
C ASN A 128 3.58 13.67 -9.86
N VAL A 129 3.17 12.51 -10.34
CA VAL A 129 2.96 12.19 -11.77
C VAL A 129 1.95 13.13 -12.43
N MET A 130 0.85 13.48 -11.75
CA MET A 130 -0.31 14.14 -12.38
C MET A 130 -0.13 15.64 -12.61
N ASN A 131 0.65 16.30 -11.76
CA ASN A 131 0.78 17.76 -11.73
C ASN A 131 2.24 18.23 -11.78
N GLY A 132 3.21 17.31 -11.80
CA GLY A 132 4.64 17.61 -11.73
C GLY A 132 5.06 18.29 -10.43
N SER A 133 4.21 18.29 -9.39
CA SER A 133 4.51 19.04 -8.16
C SER A 133 5.63 18.37 -7.39
N LEU A 134 6.64 19.15 -7.02
CA LEU A 134 7.74 18.71 -6.18
C LEU A 134 7.25 18.32 -4.79
N LEU A 135 7.55 17.09 -4.37
CA LEU A 135 7.18 16.53 -3.07
C LEU A 135 8.35 16.66 -2.09
N ARG A 136 9.52 16.19 -2.51
CA ARG A 136 10.75 16.20 -1.71
C ARG A 136 11.97 16.26 -2.60
N VAL A 137 13.02 16.89 -2.06
CA VAL A 137 14.38 16.78 -2.58
C VAL A 137 15.19 15.97 -1.56
N LEU A 138 15.65 14.80 -1.96
CA LEU A 138 16.52 13.91 -1.20
C LEU A 138 17.97 14.31 -1.49
N LYS A 139 18.57 15.04 -0.55
CA LYS A 139 19.97 15.47 -0.66
C LYS A 139 20.82 14.61 0.26
N GLY A 140 21.87 14.00 -0.30
CA GLY A 140 22.90 13.37 0.53
C GLY A 140 23.94 12.56 -0.22
N HIS A 141 23.69 12.14 -1.46
CA HIS A 141 24.80 11.66 -2.30
C HIS A 141 25.80 12.79 -2.53
N ILE A 142 27.08 12.42 -2.54
CA ILE A 142 28.19 13.38 -2.65
C ILE A 142 28.52 13.65 -4.13
N MET A 143 28.20 12.69 -4.99
CA MET A 143 28.48 12.70 -6.43
C MET A 143 27.26 12.16 -7.20
N ASP A 144 27.40 12.06 -8.51
CA ASP A 144 26.42 11.63 -9.49
C ASP A 144 25.66 10.37 -9.06
N VAL A 145 24.33 10.39 -9.20
CA VAL A 145 23.46 9.25 -8.90
C VAL A 145 23.06 8.57 -10.21
N TYR A 146 23.71 7.44 -10.50
CA TYR A 146 23.50 6.68 -11.74
C TYR A 146 22.17 5.94 -11.79
N LYS A 147 21.65 5.46 -10.66
CA LYS A 147 20.39 4.69 -10.64
C LYS A 147 19.52 5.02 -9.45
N CYS A 148 18.21 5.04 -9.67
CA CYS A 148 17.20 5.08 -8.60
C CYS A 148 16.07 4.08 -8.87
N ARG A 149 15.48 3.54 -7.80
CA ARG A 149 14.39 2.55 -7.90
C ARG A 149 13.43 2.66 -6.72
N PHE A 150 12.12 2.56 -6.97
CA PHE A 150 11.13 2.42 -5.92
C PHE A 150 11.10 1.00 -5.39
N PHE A 151 10.90 0.87 -4.08
CA PHE A 151 10.45 -0.39 -3.52
C PHE A 151 9.01 -0.71 -3.96
N PRO A 152 8.64 -2.01 -4.04
CA PRO A 152 7.26 -2.42 -4.29
C PRO A 152 6.23 -1.86 -3.31
N SER A 153 6.64 -1.43 -2.12
CA SER A 153 5.77 -0.76 -1.15
C SER A 153 5.46 0.69 -1.50
N GLY A 154 6.26 1.33 -2.36
CA GLY A 154 6.14 2.75 -2.74
C GLY A 154 6.53 3.76 -1.65
N LEU A 155 6.98 3.29 -0.47
CA LEU A 155 7.33 4.13 0.68
C LEU A 155 8.83 4.42 0.77
N VAL A 156 9.63 3.70 -0.01
CA VAL A 156 11.08 3.69 0.09
C VAL A 156 11.68 3.73 -1.31
N VAL A 157 12.77 4.47 -1.46
CA VAL A 157 13.53 4.61 -2.70
C VAL A 157 14.96 4.14 -2.46
N LEU A 158 15.50 3.35 -3.38
CA LEU A 158 16.92 3.05 -3.48
C LEU A 158 17.59 4.00 -4.46
N SER A 159 18.85 4.33 -4.17
CA SER A 159 19.70 5.03 -5.11
C SER A 159 21.14 4.55 -5.04
N ALA A 160 21.81 4.54 -6.19
CA ALA A 160 23.21 4.21 -6.36
C ALA A 160 23.91 5.32 -7.11
N GLY A 161 25.17 5.58 -6.75
CA GLY A 161 25.94 6.62 -7.40
C GLY A 161 27.43 6.37 -7.48
N MET A 162 28.10 7.38 -8.02
CA MET A 162 29.56 7.48 -8.15
C MET A 162 30.25 7.55 -6.78
N ASP A 163 29.53 7.91 -5.72
CA ASP A 163 30.05 7.92 -4.33
C ASP A 163 30.24 6.51 -3.72
N MET A 164 30.17 5.46 -4.55
CA MET A 164 30.36 4.05 -4.21
C MET A 164 29.36 3.53 -3.17
N SER A 165 28.26 4.25 -2.98
CA SER A 165 27.26 3.93 -1.97
C SER A 165 25.92 3.61 -2.60
N VAL A 166 25.23 2.64 -2.02
CA VAL A 166 23.80 2.43 -2.24
C VAL A 166 23.09 3.01 -1.02
N ARG A 167 22.06 3.83 -1.26
CA ARG A 167 21.31 4.50 -0.20
C ARG A 167 19.86 4.11 -0.24
N VAL A 168 19.29 3.99 0.95
CA VAL A 168 17.87 3.75 1.15
C VAL A 168 17.28 5.04 1.67
N TRP A 169 16.24 5.53 1.01
CA TRP A 169 15.55 6.77 1.34
C TRP A 169 14.11 6.49 1.73
N SER A 170 13.65 7.10 2.82
CA SER A 170 12.23 7.13 3.12
C SER A 170 11.55 8.25 2.33
N VAL A 171 10.50 7.92 1.59
CA VAL A 171 9.71 8.88 0.80
C VAL A 171 9.02 9.91 1.71
N GLU A 172 8.55 9.47 2.88
CA GLU A 172 7.81 10.32 3.83
C GLU A 172 8.72 11.30 4.57
N THR A 173 9.84 10.81 5.10
CA THR A 173 10.74 11.64 5.91
C THR A 173 11.77 12.38 5.06
N GLY A 174 12.11 11.86 3.89
CA GLY A 174 13.21 12.33 3.06
C GLY A 174 14.59 12.07 3.68
N GLN A 175 14.65 11.29 4.76
CA GLN A 175 15.90 10.89 5.39
C GLN A 175 16.46 9.64 4.72
N CYS A 176 17.77 9.47 4.82
CA CYS A 176 18.49 8.28 4.41
C CYS A 176 18.71 7.38 5.64
N PRO A 177 17.79 6.45 5.97
CA PRO A 177 17.96 5.54 7.10
C PRO A 177 19.19 4.65 6.99
N ARG A 178 19.58 4.25 5.76
CA ARG A 178 20.67 3.28 5.55
C ARG A 178 21.55 3.65 4.37
N ILE A 179 22.85 3.40 4.54
CA ILE A 179 23.87 3.56 3.51
C ILE A 179 24.65 2.24 3.45
N PHE A 180 24.57 1.54 2.33
CA PHE A 180 25.35 0.34 2.06
C PHE A 180 26.70 0.77 1.48
N LYS A 181 27.78 0.35 2.14
CA LYS A 181 29.16 0.62 1.74
C LYS A 181 29.90 -0.71 1.63
N GLY A 182 30.47 -0.99 0.47
CA GLY A 182 31.28 -2.19 0.23
C GLY A 182 31.77 -2.33 -1.20
N HIS A 183 31.15 -1.62 -2.15
CA HIS A 183 31.74 -1.42 -3.47
C HIS A 183 32.99 -0.55 -3.40
N THR A 184 33.94 -0.84 -4.29
CA THR A 184 35.24 -0.15 -4.37
C THR A 184 35.29 0.88 -5.49
N MET A 185 34.29 0.88 -6.38
CA MET A 185 34.10 1.85 -7.45
C MET A 185 32.62 2.26 -7.56
N ALA A 186 32.32 3.12 -8.54
CA ALA A 186 30.96 3.60 -8.80
C ALA A 186 29.95 2.45 -8.97
N VAL A 187 28.77 2.61 -8.37
CA VAL A 187 27.67 1.65 -8.51
C VAL A 187 26.80 2.06 -9.69
N THR A 188 26.71 1.20 -10.70
CA THR A 188 26.11 1.51 -12.00
C THR A 188 24.61 1.22 -12.06
N ASP A 189 24.16 0.12 -11.46
CA ASP A 189 22.76 -0.30 -11.49
C ASP A 189 22.34 -1.00 -10.19
N ILE A 190 21.02 -1.02 -9.94
CA ILE A 190 20.41 -1.64 -8.77
C ILE A 190 19.15 -2.43 -9.18
N ALA A 191 19.01 -3.63 -8.62
CA ALA A 191 17.78 -4.42 -8.69
C ALA A 191 17.29 -4.82 -7.28
N ILE A 192 15.98 -4.95 -7.13
CA ILE A 192 15.35 -5.37 -5.87
C ILE A 192 14.93 -6.82 -6.01
N ILE A 193 15.44 -7.70 -5.15
CA ILE A 193 15.10 -9.13 -5.12
C ILE A 193 14.06 -9.37 -4.02
N GLY A 194 13.03 -10.15 -4.36
CA GLY A 194 12.21 -10.86 -3.37
C GLY A 194 11.42 -9.92 -2.48
N VAL A 195 10.27 -9.45 -2.96
CA VAL A 195 9.29 -8.60 -2.23
C VAL A 195 9.91 -7.38 -1.51
N GLY A 196 11.15 -6.99 -1.81
CA GLY A 196 11.86 -5.87 -1.16
C GLY A 196 12.85 -6.25 -0.06
N ARG A 197 13.08 -7.52 0.25
CA ARG A 197 13.96 -7.90 1.37
C ARG A 197 15.45 -7.77 1.07
N GLN A 198 15.83 -7.90 -0.21
CA GLN A 198 17.22 -7.92 -0.65
C GLN A 198 17.44 -6.99 -1.84
N VAL A 199 18.66 -6.47 -1.97
CA VAL A 199 19.07 -5.58 -3.06
C VAL A 199 20.29 -6.16 -3.74
N LEU A 200 20.29 -6.21 -5.07
CA LEU A 200 21.49 -6.36 -5.87
C LEU A 200 22.00 -5.01 -6.30
N SER A 201 23.30 -4.81 -6.19
CA SER A 201 23.98 -3.71 -6.82
C SER A 201 25.15 -4.22 -7.66
N CYS A 202 25.32 -3.65 -8.85
CA CYS A 202 26.47 -3.89 -9.70
C CYS A 202 27.35 -2.64 -9.77
N SER A 203 28.64 -2.84 -9.97
CA SER A 203 29.62 -1.75 -9.94
C SER A 203 30.70 -1.89 -11.01
N ASN A 204 31.34 -0.76 -11.30
CA ASN A 204 32.53 -0.69 -12.15
C ASN A 204 33.73 -1.46 -11.59
N ASP A 205 33.70 -1.92 -10.34
CA ASP A 205 34.72 -2.81 -9.79
C ASP A 205 34.63 -4.26 -10.29
N GLY A 206 33.64 -4.55 -11.15
CA GLY A 206 33.39 -5.89 -11.70
C GLY A 206 32.74 -6.83 -10.68
N ALA A 207 32.21 -6.29 -9.58
CA ALA A 207 31.50 -7.06 -8.58
C ALA A 207 30.00 -6.75 -8.57
N VAL A 208 29.24 -7.79 -8.26
CA VAL A 208 27.83 -7.70 -7.86
C VAL A 208 27.72 -8.07 -6.40
N ILE A 209 27.00 -7.27 -5.62
CA ILE A 209 26.80 -7.52 -4.19
C ILE A 209 25.31 -7.70 -3.91
N LYS A 210 24.99 -8.74 -3.14
CA LYS A 210 23.68 -8.95 -2.53
C LYS A 210 23.67 -8.38 -1.12
N TRP A 211 22.78 -7.42 -0.89
CA TRP A 211 22.56 -6.75 0.37
C TRP A 211 21.27 -7.21 1.02
N LEU A 212 21.27 -7.29 2.34
CA LEU A 212 20.04 -7.38 3.13
C LEU A 212 19.58 -5.97 3.52
N CYS A 213 18.35 -5.59 3.15
CA CYS A 213 17.81 -4.25 3.38
C CYS A 213 17.77 -3.87 4.88
N ALA A 214 17.34 -4.79 5.74
CA ALA A 214 17.08 -4.53 7.16
C ALA A 214 18.33 -4.06 7.93
N ASP A 215 19.43 -4.78 7.76
CA ASP A 215 20.69 -4.55 8.49
C ASP A 215 21.74 -3.81 7.66
N GLY A 216 21.56 -3.75 6.33
CA GLY A 216 22.56 -3.24 5.39
C GLY A 216 23.83 -4.09 5.31
N SER A 217 23.75 -5.34 5.76
CA SER A 217 24.84 -6.30 5.70
C SER A 217 25.00 -6.87 4.30
N GLN A 218 26.25 -7.02 3.88
CA GLN A 218 26.62 -7.74 2.67
C GLN A 218 26.44 -9.25 2.92
N GLN A 219 25.62 -9.91 2.11
CA GLN A 219 25.44 -11.35 2.18
C GLN A 219 26.35 -12.09 1.22
N GLU A 220 26.29 -11.73 -0.06
CA GLU A 220 26.99 -12.45 -1.12
C GLU A 220 27.72 -11.48 -2.05
N LEU A 221 28.89 -11.91 -2.54
CA LEU A 221 29.76 -11.16 -3.43
C LEU A 221 30.09 -12.03 -4.64
N TRP A 222 29.68 -11.60 -5.82
CA TRP A 222 30.12 -12.20 -7.07
C TRP A 222 31.19 -11.33 -7.69
N ARG A 223 32.38 -11.90 -7.93
CA ARG A 223 33.42 -11.28 -8.75
C ARG A 223 33.30 -11.85 -10.15
N LEU A 224 32.78 -11.03 -11.05
CA LEU A 224 32.62 -11.39 -12.45
C LEU A 224 33.96 -11.06 -13.12
N GLU A 225 34.76 -12.07 -13.48
CA GLU A 225 36.06 -11.90 -14.16
C GLU A 225 35.90 -11.43 -15.62
N ALA A 226 35.06 -10.42 -15.84
CA ALA A 226 34.63 -9.87 -17.12
C ALA A 226 34.76 -8.33 -17.17
N GLY A 227 35.36 -7.71 -16.16
CA GLY A 227 35.56 -6.26 -16.10
C GLY A 227 34.38 -5.48 -15.51
N PRO A 228 34.35 -4.14 -15.67
CA PRO A 228 33.32 -3.26 -15.14
C PRO A 228 31.89 -3.68 -15.55
N CYS A 229 30.92 -3.58 -14.64
CA CYS A 229 29.52 -3.90 -14.91
C CYS A 229 28.75 -2.65 -15.33
N ASN A 230 28.10 -2.67 -16.50
CA ASN A 230 27.36 -1.55 -17.07
C ASN A 230 25.88 -1.53 -16.67
N ALA A 231 25.21 -2.68 -16.73
CA ALA A 231 23.77 -2.78 -16.49
C ALA A 231 23.40 -4.12 -15.84
N LEU A 232 22.27 -4.13 -15.12
CA LEU A 232 21.74 -5.28 -14.42
C LEU A 232 20.25 -5.46 -14.75
N ALA A 233 19.87 -6.65 -15.19
CA ALA A 233 18.47 -7.04 -15.35
C ALA A 233 18.11 -8.18 -14.40
N LEU A 234 16.91 -8.12 -13.85
CA LEU A 234 16.35 -9.15 -12.97
C LEU A 234 15.11 -9.76 -13.63
N ASP A 235 14.96 -11.06 -13.46
CA ASP A 235 13.78 -11.80 -13.86
C ASP A 235 12.55 -11.46 -12.99
N GLN A 236 11.33 -11.65 -13.53
CA GLN A 236 10.08 -11.33 -12.83
C GLN A 236 9.92 -12.13 -11.53
N LYS A 237 10.34 -13.40 -11.51
CA LYS A 237 10.33 -14.23 -10.29
C LYS A 237 11.49 -13.96 -9.34
N SER A 238 12.43 -13.08 -9.72
CA SER A 238 13.64 -12.76 -8.96
C SER A 238 14.56 -13.97 -8.72
N GLU A 239 14.54 -14.97 -9.59
CA GLU A 239 15.39 -16.18 -9.45
C GLU A 239 16.72 -16.04 -10.20
N ILE A 240 16.72 -15.28 -11.30
CA ILE A 240 17.83 -15.11 -12.24
C ILE A 240 18.08 -13.62 -12.44
N PHE A 241 19.35 -13.25 -12.54
CA PHE A 241 19.76 -11.92 -12.97
C PHE A 241 20.83 -12.00 -14.05
N ALA A 242 20.83 -11.04 -14.96
CA ALA A 242 21.80 -10.89 -16.04
C ALA A 242 22.58 -9.59 -15.87
N VAL A 243 23.88 -9.65 -16.12
CA VAL A 243 24.81 -8.54 -15.96
C VAL A 243 25.54 -8.30 -17.27
N ALA A 244 25.54 -7.06 -17.75
CA ALA A 244 26.34 -6.64 -18.88
C ALA A 244 27.71 -6.14 -18.39
N CYS A 245 28.81 -6.68 -18.93
CA CYS A 245 30.17 -6.32 -18.53
C CYS A 245 30.98 -5.76 -19.72
N GLU A 246 31.85 -4.79 -19.46
CA GLU A 246 32.70 -4.16 -20.49
C GLU A 246 33.66 -5.12 -21.21
N GLY A 247 34.02 -6.24 -20.59
CA GLY A 247 34.86 -7.28 -21.19
C GLY A 247 34.17 -8.10 -22.28
N LYS A 248 33.19 -7.51 -22.99
CA LYS A 248 32.42 -8.11 -24.09
C LYS A 248 31.74 -9.43 -23.69
N LYS A 249 31.21 -9.46 -22.47
CA LYS A 249 30.53 -10.61 -21.90
C LYS A 249 29.25 -10.16 -21.20
N CYS A 250 28.20 -10.95 -21.35
CA CYS A 250 27.02 -10.88 -20.51
C CYS A 250 26.97 -12.16 -19.65
N ILE A 251 26.84 -12.00 -18.34
CA ILE A 251 26.84 -13.12 -17.39
C ILE A 251 25.46 -13.24 -16.76
N VAL A 252 24.93 -14.45 -16.78
CA VAL A 252 23.64 -14.80 -16.20
C VAL A 252 23.86 -15.66 -14.98
N CYS A 253 23.35 -15.19 -13.84
CA CYS A 253 23.54 -15.80 -12.53
C CYS A 253 22.19 -16.15 -11.92
N SER A 254 22.18 -17.18 -11.07
CA SER A 254 21.04 -17.42 -10.17
C SER A 254 21.24 -16.65 -8.88
N VAL A 255 20.14 -16.14 -8.29
CA VAL A 255 20.16 -15.36 -7.05
C VAL A 255 20.58 -16.20 -5.82
N GLU A 256 20.41 -17.52 -5.86
CA GLU A 256 20.74 -18.45 -4.77
C GLU A 256 21.79 -19.51 -5.18
N GLY A 257 22.40 -19.38 -6.36
CA GLY A 257 23.21 -20.43 -6.94
C GLY A 257 24.40 -19.94 -7.77
N PRO A 258 25.15 -20.86 -8.40
CA PRO A 258 26.32 -20.51 -9.20
C PRO A 258 25.94 -19.78 -10.49
N ILE A 259 26.96 -19.24 -11.16
CA ILE A 259 26.85 -18.65 -12.50
C ILE A 259 26.26 -19.69 -13.46
N LYS A 260 25.15 -19.35 -14.12
CA LYS A 260 24.45 -20.27 -15.03
C LYS A 260 25.09 -20.28 -16.42
N VAL A 261 25.29 -19.10 -17.01
CA VAL A 261 25.77 -18.96 -18.39
C VAL A 261 26.64 -17.71 -18.51
N THR A 262 27.72 -17.80 -19.30
CA THR A 262 28.50 -16.65 -19.77
C THR A 262 28.34 -16.56 -21.28
N ILE A 263 27.83 -15.43 -21.74
CA ILE A 263 27.52 -15.14 -23.13
C ILE A 263 28.59 -14.17 -23.64
N ALA A 264 29.34 -14.55 -24.67
CA ALA A 264 30.34 -13.68 -25.29
C ALA A 264 29.70 -12.84 -26.39
N THR A 265 29.91 -11.52 -26.36
CA THR A 265 29.35 -10.57 -27.34
C THR A 265 30.46 -9.99 -28.23
N ASP A 266 30.11 -9.55 -29.44
CA ASP A 266 31.11 -8.96 -30.35
C ASP A 266 31.57 -7.57 -29.91
N ASN A 267 30.63 -6.79 -29.37
CA ASN A 267 30.81 -5.43 -28.88
C ASN A 267 30.56 -5.34 -27.37
N VAL A 268 30.88 -4.18 -26.80
CA VAL A 268 30.66 -3.92 -25.37
C VAL A 268 29.15 -3.80 -25.09
N PRO A 269 28.57 -4.67 -24.24
CA PRO A 269 27.17 -4.60 -23.88
C PRO A 269 26.94 -3.42 -22.92
N THR A 270 26.02 -2.54 -23.27
CA THR A 270 25.65 -1.35 -22.50
C THR A 270 24.35 -1.54 -21.73
N ALA A 271 23.43 -2.35 -22.26
CA ALA A 271 22.14 -2.63 -21.64
C ALA A 271 21.79 -4.12 -21.76
N VAL A 272 21.02 -4.62 -20.79
CA VAL A 272 20.53 -6.01 -20.78
C VAL A 272 19.07 -6.03 -20.32
N CYS A 273 18.28 -6.95 -20.84
CA CYS A 273 16.90 -7.18 -20.45
C CYS A 273 16.54 -8.66 -20.54
N ILE A 274 15.77 -9.17 -19.59
CA ILE A 274 15.24 -10.54 -19.60
C ILE A 274 13.78 -10.46 -20.04
N ASP A 275 13.37 -11.41 -20.90
CA ASP A 275 12.00 -11.48 -21.40
C ASP A 275 10.99 -11.82 -20.29
N HIS A 276 9.90 -11.05 -20.22
CA HIS A 276 8.88 -11.24 -19.18
C HIS A 276 8.07 -12.53 -19.36
N ASP A 277 7.77 -12.92 -20.60
CA ASP A 277 6.87 -14.05 -20.87
C ASP A 277 7.58 -15.40 -20.85
N SER A 278 8.75 -15.47 -21.50
CA SER A 278 9.44 -16.73 -21.69
C SER A 278 10.49 -17.02 -20.62
N GLU A 279 11.00 -16.02 -19.90
CA GLU A 279 12.14 -16.05 -18.95
C GLU A 279 13.43 -16.70 -19.49
N ASN A 280 13.41 -17.22 -20.73
CA ASN A 280 14.49 -17.96 -21.38
C ASN A 280 15.26 -17.07 -22.36
N ILE A 281 14.64 -15.99 -22.82
CA ILE A 281 15.23 -15.09 -23.79
C ILE A 281 15.85 -13.89 -23.08
N ILE A 282 17.07 -13.54 -23.51
CA ILE A 282 17.83 -12.41 -23.03
C ILE A 282 18.14 -11.49 -24.21
N TYR A 283 17.83 -10.21 -24.02
CA TYR A 283 18.15 -9.15 -24.95
C TYR A 283 19.40 -8.42 -24.47
N ILE A 284 20.39 -8.28 -25.34
CA ILE A 284 21.66 -7.61 -25.04
C ILE A 284 21.87 -6.49 -26.06
N GLY A 285 21.98 -5.26 -25.57
CA GLY A 285 22.20 -4.06 -26.38
C GLY A 285 23.64 -3.59 -26.23
N ASP A 286 24.23 -3.09 -27.31
CA ASP A 286 25.64 -2.69 -27.34
C ASP A 286 25.87 -1.18 -27.57
N GLU A 287 27.15 -0.79 -27.53
CA GLU A 287 27.61 0.58 -27.80
C GLU A 287 27.44 1.04 -29.26
N GLN A 288 27.28 0.11 -30.21
CA GLN A 288 27.14 0.41 -31.64
C GLN A 288 25.68 0.41 -32.13
N GLY A 289 24.71 0.11 -31.26
CA GLY A 289 23.29 0.03 -31.58
C GLY A 289 22.83 -1.36 -32.06
N MET A 290 23.62 -2.41 -31.87
CA MET A 290 23.19 -3.79 -32.10
C MET A 290 22.40 -4.31 -30.89
N VAL A 291 21.24 -4.91 -31.15
CA VAL A 291 20.44 -5.64 -30.16
C VAL A 291 20.49 -7.12 -30.50
N SER A 292 21.15 -7.89 -29.64
CA SER A 292 21.34 -9.33 -29.79
C SER A 292 20.31 -10.08 -28.96
N VAL A 293 19.66 -11.08 -29.55
CA VAL A 293 18.70 -11.92 -28.87
C VAL A 293 19.27 -13.31 -28.64
N TYR A 294 19.33 -13.72 -27.38
CA TYR A 294 19.94 -14.96 -26.95
C TYR A 294 18.93 -15.86 -26.24
N ASP A 295 18.86 -17.14 -26.63
CA ASP A 295 18.04 -18.14 -25.95
C ASP A 295 18.89 -18.94 -24.95
N MET A 296 18.52 -18.90 -23.67
CA MET A 296 19.18 -19.66 -22.61
C MET A 296 19.01 -21.18 -22.75
N LYS A 297 17.91 -21.67 -23.34
CA LYS A 297 17.65 -23.11 -23.52
C LYS A 297 18.50 -23.68 -24.65
N LEU A 298 18.53 -22.99 -25.78
CA LEU A 298 19.32 -23.40 -26.95
C LEU A 298 20.81 -23.05 -26.81
N ARG A 299 21.13 -22.11 -25.90
CA ARG A 299 22.48 -21.56 -25.68
C ARG A 299 23.09 -20.94 -26.95
N SER A 300 22.26 -20.44 -27.84
CA SER A 300 22.65 -19.83 -29.10
C SER A 300 21.98 -18.47 -29.30
N TYR A 301 22.58 -17.64 -30.14
CA TYR A 301 21.93 -16.44 -30.64
C TYR A 301 20.78 -16.83 -31.59
N ILE A 302 19.64 -16.17 -31.44
CA ILE A 302 18.51 -16.32 -32.37
C ILE A 302 18.74 -15.40 -33.56
N TYR A 303 18.95 -14.10 -33.31
CA TYR A 303 19.28 -13.10 -34.31
C TYR A 303 19.97 -11.89 -33.69
N HIS A 304 20.65 -11.10 -34.53
CA HIS A 304 21.17 -9.78 -34.17
C HIS A 304 20.44 -8.71 -34.97
N LEU A 305 19.85 -7.73 -34.30
CA LEU A 305 19.23 -6.57 -34.93
C LEU A 305 20.23 -5.42 -34.93
N GLN A 306 20.75 -5.06 -36.10
CA GLN A 306 21.60 -3.87 -36.24
C GLN A 306 20.73 -2.63 -36.46
N THR A 307 20.77 -1.70 -35.49
CA THR A 307 20.13 -0.38 -35.62
C THR A 307 21.15 0.68 -36.03
N ASN A 308 20.68 1.79 -36.62
CA ASN A 308 21.51 2.93 -37.02
C ASN A 308 21.38 4.14 -36.08
N ARG A 309 20.91 3.91 -34.85
CA ARG A 309 20.45 4.93 -33.88
C ARG A 309 21.47 5.25 -32.78
N GLY A 310 22.66 4.66 -32.87
CA GLY A 310 23.75 4.80 -31.89
C GLY A 310 23.60 3.86 -30.70
N SER A 311 24.39 4.09 -29.65
CA SER A 311 24.45 3.21 -28.46
C SER A 311 23.09 3.03 -27.79
N VAL A 312 22.81 1.78 -27.40
CA VAL A 312 21.63 1.44 -26.60
C VAL A 312 21.85 1.88 -25.15
N THR A 313 20.95 2.69 -24.60
CA THR A 313 21.05 3.18 -23.21
C THR A 313 20.26 2.32 -22.24
N LYS A 314 19.04 1.91 -22.61
CA LYS A 314 18.18 1.04 -21.81
C LYS A 314 17.26 0.19 -22.68
N MET A 315 16.89 -0.98 -22.17
CA MET A 315 15.90 -1.86 -22.77
C MET A 315 14.88 -2.34 -21.74
N MET A 316 13.66 -2.58 -22.17
CA MET A 316 12.59 -3.14 -21.35
C MET A 316 11.63 -3.94 -22.23
N THR A 317 11.24 -5.12 -21.78
CA THR A 317 10.24 -5.96 -22.43
C THR A 317 8.84 -5.63 -21.90
N ARG A 318 7.81 -5.87 -22.71
CA ARG A 318 6.39 -5.78 -22.37
C ARG A 318 5.61 -6.79 -23.22
N ASP A 319 4.35 -7.01 -22.88
CA ASP A 319 3.40 -7.87 -23.62
C ASP A 319 3.34 -7.57 -25.14
N GLU A 320 3.64 -6.34 -25.54
CA GLU A 320 3.60 -5.91 -26.94
C GLU A 320 4.92 -6.08 -27.69
N GLY A 321 6.05 -6.10 -26.97
CA GLY A 321 7.37 -6.09 -27.59
C GLY A 321 8.49 -5.55 -26.72
N LEU A 322 9.67 -5.43 -27.34
CA LEU A 322 10.90 -4.91 -26.76
C LEU A 322 11.02 -3.41 -27.02
N CYS A 323 10.97 -2.60 -25.97
CA CYS A 323 11.26 -1.17 -26.03
C CYS A 323 12.77 -0.94 -25.82
N VAL A 324 13.39 -0.18 -26.71
CA VAL A 324 14.83 0.12 -26.73
C VAL A 324 15.01 1.63 -26.84
N ALA A 325 15.78 2.21 -25.92
CA ALA A 325 16.16 3.62 -25.95
C ALA A 325 17.60 3.79 -26.48
N PHE A 326 17.79 4.84 -27.27
CA PHE A 326 19.05 5.13 -27.95
C PHE A 326 19.62 6.49 -27.55
N LYS A 327 20.93 6.63 -27.79
CA LYS A 327 21.67 7.87 -27.52
C LYS A 327 21.31 9.02 -28.48
N ASP A 328 20.70 8.74 -29.63
CA ASP A 328 20.19 9.78 -30.54
C ASP A 328 18.90 10.47 -30.04
N GLY A 329 18.36 10.04 -28.90
CA GLY A 329 17.13 10.57 -28.32
C GLY A 329 15.86 9.91 -28.85
N SER A 330 15.99 8.88 -29.69
CA SER A 330 14.88 8.03 -30.11
C SER A 330 14.69 6.84 -29.16
N MET A 331 13.44 6.42 -29.03
CA MET A 331 13.08 5.15 -28.41
C MET A 331 12.15 4.39 -29.35
N CYS A 332 12.46 3.12 -29.56
CA CYS A 332 11.75 2.27 -30.51
C CYS A 332 11.15 1.05 -29.80
N CYS A 333 9.96 0.64 -30.21
CA CYS A 333 9.35 -0.63 -29.78
C CYS A 333 9.38 -1.64 -30.92
N TYR A 334 9.99 -2.80 -30.71
CA TYR A 334 10.09 -3.89 -31.68
C TYR A 334 9.20 -5.05 -31.25
N LEU A 335 8.53 -5.70 -32.20
CA LEU A 335 7.68 -6.86 -31.92
C LEU A 335 8.52 -8.07 -31.52
N CYS A 336 8.20 -8.70 -30.38
CA CYS A 336 8.86 -9.93 -29.92
C CYS A 336 8.16 -11.18 -30.51
N GLN A 337 8.26 -11.41 -31.81
CA GLN A 337 7.79 -12.66 -32.44
C GLN A 337 8.96 -13.55 -32.85
N TYR A 338 8.88 -14.84 -32.49
CA TYR A 338 9.90 -15.85 -32.78
C TYR A 338 9.37 -16.92 -33.73
N PRO A 339 9.98 -17.09 -34.93
CA PRO A 339 10.97 -16.24 -35.59
C PRO A 339 10.35 -14.93 -36.12
N PRO A 340 11.14 -13.85 -36.30
CA PRO A 340 10.62 -12.62 -36.88
C PRO A 340 10.13 -12.91 -38.32
N PRO A 341 8.94 -12.43 -38.71
CA PRO A 341 8.51 -12.53 -40.10
C PRO A 341 9.53 -11.80 -40.98
N SER A 342 9.96 -12.45 -42.07
CA SER A 342 11.01 -11.98 -42.99
C SER A 342 10.76 -10.60 -43.60
N ASP A 343 9.56 -10.03 -43.42
CA ASP A 343 9.03 -8.96 -44.24
C ASP A 343 8.97 -7.60 -43.51
N VAL A 344 9.14 -7.54 -42.18
CA VAL A 344 9.07 -6.28 -41.41
C VAL A 344 10.18 -6.21 -40.35
N THR A 345 11.22 -5.43 -40.64
CA THR A 345 12.33 -5.14 -39.72
C THR A 345 12.27 -3.73 -39.11
N SER A 346 11.12 -3.07 -39.26
CA SER A 346 10.89 -1.71 -38.75
C SER A 346 10.31 -1.73 -37.34
N PRO A 347 10.55 -0.70 -36.51
CA PRO A 347 9.91 -0.58 -35.22
C PRO A 347 8.40 -0.35 -35.37
N LEU A 348 7.59 -0.90 -34.45
CA LEU A 348 6.15 -0.65 -34.38
C LEU A 348 5.86 0.82 -34.02
N TYR A 349 6.56 1.27 -32.98
CA TYR A 349 6.42 2.59 -32.40
C TYR A 349 7.79 3.25 -32.35
N GLU A 350 7.83 4.52 -32.73
CA GLU A 350 9.00 5.37 -32.57
C GLU A 350 8.63 6.63 -31.79
N PHE A 351 9.34 6.85 -30.70
CA PHE A 351 9.21 8.00 -29.83
C PHE A 351 10.47 8.84 -29.98
N THR A 352 10.36 10.02 -30.57
CA THR A 352 11.48 10.97 -30.68
C THR A 352 11.07 12.24 -29.97
N GLY A 353 11.88 12.72 -29.02
CA GLY A 353 11.67 14.05 -28.44
C GLY A 353 12.10 15.15 -29.41
N SER A 354 11.50 16.35 -29.28
CA SER A 354 11.78 17.52 -30.14
C SER A 354 13.23 18.04 -30.11
N ASP A 355 14.03 17.60 -29.12
CA ASP A 355 15.31 18.23 -28.81
C ASP A 355 16.54 17.32 -29.08
N CYS A 356 16.34 16.10 -29.60
CA CYS A 356 17.42 15.14 -29.92
C CYS A 356 18.43 14.88 -28.79
N ASP A 357 18.06 15.11 -27.53
CA ASP A 357 18.90 14.79 -26.39
C ASP A 357 18.83 13.27 -26.08
N PRO A 358 19.93 12.65 -25.65
CA PRO A 358 19.95 11.22 -25.30
C PRO A 358 18.91 10.90 -24.21
N ILE A 359 18.24 9.76 -24.36
CA ILE A 359 17.36 9.21 -23.32
C ILE A 359 18.24 8.38 -22.39
N TYR A 360 18.39 8.82 -21.15
CA TYR A 360 19.20 8.11 -20.16
C TYR A 360 18.42 6.98 -19.50
N ASP A 361 17.13 7.20 -19.23
CA ASP A 361 16.27 6.22 -18.58
C ASP A 361 14.81 6.38 -19.02
N PHE A 362 14.02 5.32 -18.93
CA PHE A 362 12.58 5.36 -19.16
C PHE A 362 11.85 4.31 -18.33
N CYS A 363 10.58 4.58 -18.06
CA CYS A 363 9.69 3.68 -17.32
C CYS A 363 8.24 3.81 -17.79
N PHE A 364 7.48 2.75 -17.56
CA PHE A 364 6.07 2.68 -17.90
C PHE A 364 5.21 2.57 -16.65
N HIS A 365 4.05 3.23 -16.68
CA HIS A 365 2.97 2.97 -15.74
C HIS A 365 1.64 2.92 -16.49
N ASN A 366 1.02 1.74 -16.54
CA ASN A 366 -0.16 1.46 -17.36
C ASN A 366 0.06 1.83 -18.84
N LYS A 367 -0.67 2.86 -19.29
CA LYS A 367 -0.66 3.42 -20.65
C LYS A 367 0.21 4.68 -20.78
N HIS A 368 0.94 5.04 -19.72
CA HIS A 368 1.80 6.22 -19.69
C HIS A 368 3.27 5.80 -19.79
N LEU A 369 4.00 6.51 -20.63
CA LEU A 369 5.43 6.39 -20.83
C LEU A 369 6.12 7.64 -20.31
N PHE A 370 7.13 7.43 -19.49
CA PHE A 370 7.96 8.49 -18.93
C PHE A 370 9.39 8.27 -19.39
N THR A 371 9.96 9.29 -20.04
CA THR A 371 11.36 9.28 -20.46
C THR A 371 12.12 10.39 -19.75
N ALA A 372 13.33 10.06 -19.32
CA ALA A 372 14.28 10.97 -18.69
C ALA A 372 15.36 11.34 -19.71
N SER A 373 15.45 12.63 -19.99
CA SER A 373 16.51 13.23 -20.78
C SER A 373 17.16 14.36 -20.00
N ARG A 374 18.19 15.01 -20.56
CA ARG A 374 19.12 15.93 -19.90
C ARG A 374 18.42 16.76 -18.82
N ASP A 375 17.58 17.72 -19.16
CA ASP A 375 16.89 18.54 -18.14
C ASP A 375 15.36 18.38 -18.17
N ARG A 376 14.86 17.27 -18.74
CA ARG A 376 13.43 17.09 -19.04
C ARG A 376 12.92 15.71 -18.69
N VAL A 377 11.68 15.70 -18.20
CA VAL A 377 10.86 14.50 -18.10
C VAL A 377 9.71 14.64 -19.09
N HIS A 378 9.71 13.79 -20.10
CA HIS A 378 8.62 13.76 -21.08
C HIS A 378 7.59 12.71 -20.66
N LEU A 379 6.32 13.11 -20.64
CA LEU A 379 5.19 12.21 -20.45
C LEU A 379 4.45 12.05 -21.78
N SER A 380 4.51 10.83 -22.30
CA SER A 380 3.83 10.43 -23.53
C SER A 380 2.64 9.54 -23.19
N PHE A 381 1.47 9.88 -23.72
CA PHE A 381 0.28 9.05 -23.56
C PHE A 381 0.27 8.00 -24.66
N ILE A 382 0.34 6.73 -24.30
CA ILE A 382 0.23 5.65 -25.27
C ILE A 382 -1.19 5.11 -25.20
N SER A 383 -2.07 5.60 -26.08
CA SER A 383 -3.40 5.01 -26.23
C SER A 383 -3.25 3.65 -26.93
N PHE A 384 -2.96 2.61 -26.16
CA PHE A 384 -3.01 1.23 -26.65
C PHE A 384 -4.45 0.92 -27.05
N LEU A 385 -4.66 0.87 -28.36
CA LEU A 385 -5.90 0.58 -29.05
C LEU A 385 -6.20 -0.93 -28.98
N PHE A 386 -6.35 -1.48 -27.78
CA PHE A 386 -6.78 -2.89 -27.62
C PHE A 386 -8.02 -3.12 -26.76
N ASP A 387 -8.59 -2.11 -26.10
CA ASP A 387 -9.83 -2.28 -25.31
C ASP A 387 -11.14 -1.95 -26.05
N VAL A 388 -11.08 -1.60 -27.33
CA VAL A 388 -12.29 -1.28 -28.10
C VAL A 388 -12.34 -1.99 -29.46
N CYS A 389 -11.20 -2.36 -30.05
CA CYS A 389 -11.21 -2.97 -31.39
C CYS A 389 -11.60 -4.46 -31.42
N CYS A 390 -11.38 -5.27 -30.37
CA CYS A 390 -11.87 -6.67 -30.37
C CYS A 390 -13.39 -6.79 -30.15
N ALA A 391 -14.01 -5.86 -29.41
CA ALA A 391 -15.47 -5.84 -29.26
C ALA A 391 -16.17 -5.19 -30.46
N ILE A 392 -15.54 -4.20 -31.10
CA ILE A 392 -16.11 -3.49 -32.26
C ILE A 392 -15.91 -4.26 -33.57
N SER A 393 -14.85 -5.07 -33.72
CA SER A 393 -14.68 -5.88 -34.95
C SER A 393 -15.66 -7.07 -35.04
N TYR A 394 -16.19 -7.57 -33.92
CA TYR A 394 -17.28 -8.55 -33.92
C TYR A 394 -18.68 -7.93 -34.05
N LEU A 395 -18.88 -6.68 -33.63
CA LEU A 395 -20.19 -6.00 -33.70
C LEU A 395 -20.40 -5.16 -34.97
N MET A 396 -19.33 -4.63 -35.59
CA MET A 396 -19.42 -3.76 -36.78
C MET A 396 -19.60 -4.49 -38.11
N ILE A 397 -19.53 -5.82 -38.12
CA ILE A 397 -19.90 -6.63 -39.30
C ILE A 397 -21.43 -6.86 -39.35
N SER A 398 -22.17 -6.61 -38.26
CA SER A 398 -23.63 -6.86 -38.20
C SER A 398 -24.52 -5.61 -38.21
N TYR A 399 -23.98 -4.38 -38.07
CA TYR A 399 -24.81 -3.17 -37.90
C TYR A 399 -24.55 -2.04 -38.91
N ARG A 400 -24.02 -2.36 -40.09
CA ARG A 400 -23.77 -1.38 -41.16
C ARG A 400 -24.97 -1.11 -42.09
N ALA A 401 -26.20 -1.42 -41.66
CA ALA A 401 -27.38 -1.36 -42.54
C ALA A 401 -28.64 -0.68 -41.98
N LYS A 402 -28.60 0.16 -40.91
CA LYS A 402 -29.88 0.68 -40.39
C LYS A 402 -29.99 2.05 -39.73
N ILE A 403 -29.00 2.94 -39.78
CA ILE A 403 -29.24 4.33 -39.30
C ILE A 403 -28.57 5.34 -40.24
N GLU A 404 -29.06 5.36 -41.49
CA GLU A 404 -29.37 6.64 -42.13
C GLU A 404 -30.71 7.13 -41.58
N MET A 405 -30.85 8.44 -41.41
CA MET A 405 -31.99 9.17 -40.81
C MET A 405 -31.99 9.29 -39.28
N LEU A 406 -31.37 10.36 -38.79
CA LEU A 406 -32.11 11.45 -38.11
C LEU A 406 -31.21 12.68 -37.92
N LYS A 407 -31.46 13.71 -38.74
CA LYS A 407 -31.03 15.09 -38.52
C LYS A 407 -31.83 15.67 -37.35
N ILE A 408 -31.17 16.35 -36.40
CA ILE A 408 -31.75 17.51 -35.71
C ILE A 408 -30.69 18.61 -35.63
N HIS A 409 -31.08 19.77 -36.14
CA HIS A 409 -30.35 21.03 -36.21
C HIS A 409 -30.45 21.83 -34.89
N SER A 410 -29.49 22.77 -34.78
CA SER A 410 -29.55 24.12 -34.16
C SER A 410 -29.59 24.26 -32.64
N CYS A 411 -28.53 24.89 -32.10
CA CYS A 411 -28.58 26.30 -31.68
C CYS A 411 -27.20 26.76 -31.17
N ALA A 412 -26.46 27.50 -31.98
CA ALA A 412 -25.30 28.27 -31.54
C ALA A 412 -25.26 29.59 -32.30
N GLU A 413 -25.92 30.61 -31.75
CA GLU A 413 -25.66 32.02 -32.07
C GLU A 413 -25.94 32.87 -30.83
N ILE A 414 -25.31 34.06 -30.83
CA ILE A 414 -25.42 35.20 -29.90
C ILE A 414 -24.29 35.28 -28.87
N CYS A 415 -23.17 35.92 -29.23
CA CYS A 415 -22.94 37.37 -29.02
C CYS A 415 -21.43 37.72 -29.15
N VAL A 416 -21.03 38.15 -30.36
CA VAL A 416 -19.76 38.86 -30.59
C VAL A 416 -20.05 40.35 -30.43
N ALA A 417 -19.54 40.96 -29.35
CA ALA A 417 -19.52 42.42 -29.22
C ALA A 417 -18.14 42.97 -29.61
N ARG A 418 -18.13 43.77 -30.67
CA ARG A 418 -17.02 44.64 -31.11
C ARG A 418 -16.54 45.54 -29.98
N LEU A 419 -15.25 45.55 -29.70
CA LEU A 419 -14.57 46.71 -29.10
C LEU A 419 -13.26 47.00 -29.82
N GLN A 420 -13.17 48.22 -30.34
CA GLN A 420 -12.05 48.79 -31.09
C GLN A 420 -10.78 48.82 -30.22
N LYS A 421 -9.65 48.37 -30.80
CA LYS A 421 -8.32 48.60 -30.22
C LYS A 421 -7.98 50.10 -30.29
N GLN A 422 -8.06 50.80 -29.16
CA GLN A 422 -7.29 52.03 -28.96
C GLN A 422 -5.89 51.67 -28.44
N GLN A 423 -4.85 52.02 -29.21
CA GLN A 423 -3.47 51.95 -28.72
C GLN A 423 -3.24 53.09 -27.71
N VAL A 424 -3.25 52.76 -26.43
CA VAL A 424 -2.74 53.63 -25.38
C VAL A 424 -1.34 53.16 -25.00
N ARG A 425 -0.32 53.96 -25.33
CA ARG A 425 1.06 53.73 -24.84
C ARG A 425 1.12 54.05 -23.35
N PHE A 426 1.18 53.03 -22.50
CA PHE A 426 1.55 53.21 -21.10
C PHE A 426 3.07 53.23 -20.96
N LYS A 427 3.60 54.32 -20.38
CA LYS A 427 4.99 54.42 -19.92
C LYS A 427 5.22 53.35 -18.85
N THR A 428 6.01 52.33 -19.15
CA THR A 428 6.46 51.34 -18.17
C THR A 428 7.46 51.97 -17.20
N VAL A 429 6.97 52.49 -16.07
CA VAL A 429 7.80 52.65 -14.88
C VAL A 429 7.83 51.28 -14.19
N LYS A 430 8.98 50.60 -14.22
CA LYS A 430 9.20 49.34 -13.50
C LYS A 430 9.18 49.60 -12.00
N PHE A 431 7.99 49.60 -11.40
CA PHE A 431 7.86 49.45 -9.96
C PHE A 431 7.96 47.96 -9.64
N LYS A 432 9.09 47.52 -9.07
CA LYS A 432 9.18 46.19 -8.44
C LYS A 432 8.63 46.35 -7.02
N PRO A 433 7.42 45.86 -6.70
CA PRO A 433 6.99 45.82 -5.31
C PRO A 433 7.88 44.81 -4.58
N LYS A 434 8.69 45.27 -3.62
CA LYS A 434 9.33 44.38 -2.65
C LYS A 434 8.24 43.88 -1.70
N ILE A 435 7.43 42.93 -2.17
CA ILE A 435 6.57 42.14 -1.29
C ILE A 435 7.48 41.05 -0.73
N ALA A 436 7.90 41.20 0.52
CA ALA A 436 8.28 40.03 1.30
C ALA A 436 7.09 39.07 1.25
N LYS A 437 7.25 37.89 0.64
CA LYS A 437 6.25 36.83 0.67
C LYS A 437 6.13 36.31 2.10
N ASN A 438 5.52 37.08 2.99
CA ASN A 438 4.96 36.53 4.22
C ASN A 438 3.69 35.80 3.80
N ARG A 439 3.86 34.60 3.21
CA ARG A 439 2.74 33.65 3.14
C ARG A 439 2.24 33.49 4.59
N PRO A 440 0.95 33.66 4.87
CA PRO A 440 0.45 33.39 6.21
C PRO A 440 0.83 31.95 6.58
N LEU A 441 1.43 31.78 7.76
CA LEU A 441 1.74 30.44 8.27
C LEU A 441 0.44 29.65 8.30
N LYS A 442 0.40 28.50 7.62
CA LYS A 442 -0.75 27.61 7.66
C LYS A 442 -0.99 27.19 9.11
N THR A 443 -2.25 27.12 9.51
CA THR A 443 -2.60 26.55 10.82
C THR A 443 -2.20 25.08 10.87
N PRO A 444 -1.86 24.53 12.05
CA PRO A 444 -1.56 23.11 12.22
C PRO A 444 -2.66 22.19 11.63
N SER A 445 -3.93 22.54 11.81
CA SER A 445 -5.08 21.87 11.18
C SER A 445 -5.04 21.87 9.64
N ALA A 446 -4.67 22.99 9.02
CA ALA A 446 -4.52 23.08 7.57
C ALA A 446 -3.33 22.23 7.08
N VAL A 447 -2.23 22.20 7.82
CA VAL A 447 -1.07 21.32 7.53
C VAL A 447 -1.46 19.85 7.68
N ALA A 448 -2.25 19.50 8.69
CA ALA A 448 -2.80 18.16 8.87
C ALA A 448 -3.71 17.75 7.71
N LEU A 449 -4.52 18.68 7.19
CA LEU A 449 -5.39 18.43 6.04
C LEU A 449 -4.60 18.22 4.75
N ASP A 450 -3.59 19.06 4.49
CA ASP A 450 -2.69 18.89 3.35
C ASP A 450 -1.99 17.52 3.41
N HIS A 451 -1.53 17.14 4.61
CA HIS A 451 -0.92 15.83 4.84
C HIS A 451 -1.90 14.69 4.58
N CYS A 452 -3.12 14.77 5.11
CA CYS A 452 -4.15 13.77 4.87
C CYS A 452 -4.50 13.66 3.38
N ASP A 453 -4.70 14.78 2.69
CA ASP A 453 -5.01 14.81 1.26
C ASP A 453 -3.87 14.20 0.43
N PHE A 454 -2.63 14.46 0.82
CA PHE A 454 -1.45 13.95 0.15
C PHE A 454 -1.22 12.44 0.36
N TYR A 455 -1.36 11.92 1.59
CA TYR A 455 -1.14 10.50 1.89
C TYR A 455 -2.36 9.62 1.63
N TYR A 456 -3.54 10.06 2.07
CA TYR A 456 -4.76 9.26 2.01
C TYR A 456 -5.52 9.42 0.69
N GLY A 457 -5.32 10.52 -0.02
CA GLY A 457 -5.86 10.74 -1.36
C GLY A 457 -5.53 9.60 -2.33
N PRO A 458 -4.23 9.29 -2.53
CA PRO A 458 -3.80 8.16 -3.34
C PRO A 458 -4.25 6.79 -2.79
N MET A 459 -4.17 6.58 -1.47
CA MET A 459 -4.48 5.30 -0.83
C MET A 459 -5.95 4.88 -1.04
N PHE A 460 -6.89 5.80 -0.79
CA PHE A 460 -8.32 5.50 -0.90
C PHE A 460 -8.93 5.89 -2.25
N GLY A 461 -8.16 6.55 -3.13
CA GLY A 461 -8.56 6.96 -4.47
C GLY A 461 -9.93 7.65 -4.49
N LYS A 462 -10.88 7.08 -5.24
CA LYS A 462 -12.26 7.61 -5.36
C LYS A 462 -13.04 7.65 -4.04
N ARG A 463 -12.64 6.89 -3.02
CA ARG A 463 -13.30 6.87 -1.70
C ARG A 463 -12.82 8.01 -0.80
N TRP A 464 -11.64 8.60 -1.06
CA TRP A 464 -11.04 9.63 -0.22
C TRP A 464 -11.96 10.84 0.03
N PRO A 465 -12.64 11.45 -0.98
CA PRO A 465 -13.49 12.61 -0.72
C PRO A 465 -14.60 12.36 0.31
N SER A 466 -15.16 11.14 0.35
CA SER A 466 -16.17 10.75 1.34
C SER A 466 -15.58 10.63 2.75
N ILE A 467 -14.37 10.08 2.86
CA ILE A 467 -13.65 9.88 4.13
C ILE A 467 -13.21 11.23 4.68
N ARG A 468 -12.62 12.07 3.82
CA ARG A 468 -12.22 13.45 4.10
C ARG A 468 -13.38 14.28 4.65
N LEU A 469 -14.54 14.20 4.01
CA LEU A 469 -15.74 14.88 4.48
C LEU A 469 -16.21 14.35 5.85
N GLY A 470 -16.09 13.04 6.08
CA GLY A 470 -16.33 12.42 7.38
C GLY A 470 -15.39 12.91 8.48
N LEU A 471 -14.10 13.11 8.17
CA LEU A 471 -13.11 13.62 9.13
C LEU A 471 -13.34 15.09 9.53
N LEU A 472 -13.77 15.92 8.57
CA LEU A 472 -14.05 17.34 8.78
C LEU A 472 -15.41 17.61 9.44
N THR A 473 -16.28 16.60 9.50
CA THR A 473 -17.58 16.70 10.17
C THR A 473 -17.50 16.13 11.58
N PRO A 474 -18.33 16.60 12.53
CA PRO A 474 -18.37 16.06 13.89
C PRO A 474 -18.70 14.56 13.85
N ASN A 475 -18.07 13.80 14.76
CA ASN A 475 -18.29 12.37 14.87
C ASN A 475 -19.64 12.08 15.51
N LYS A 476 -20.23 10.95 15.11
CA LYS A 476 -21.45 10.44 15.73
C LYS A 476 -21.09 9.68 16.99
N HIS A 477 -21.87 9.87 18.05
CA HIS A 477 -21.65 9.20 19.33
C HIS A 477 -22.58 8.01 19.51
N ILE A 478 -22.18 7.08 20.37
CA ILE A 478 -22.99 5.99 20.90
C ILE A 478 -23.21 6.27 22.38
N ALA A 479 -24.46 6.17 22.83
CA ALA A 479 -24.78 6.24 24.24
C ALA A 479 -24.56 4.87 24.89
N VAL A 480 -23.50 4.78 25.69
CA VAL A 480 -23.17 3.61 26.50
C VAL A 480 -23.93 3.74 27.82
N MET A 481 -24.85 2.82 28.09
CA MET A 481 -25.63 2.84 29.32
C MET A 481 -24.76 2.47 30.51
N ASN A 482 -24.91 3.22 31.60
CA ASN A 482 -24.19 2.98 32.84
C ASN A 482 -24.99 2.02 33.74
N THR A 483 -24.56 0.76 33.82
CA THR A 483 -25.20 -0.26 34.66
C THR A 483 -25.02 -0.04 36.16
N PHE A 484 -24.15 0.90 36.57
CA PHE A 484 -23.98 1.29 37.97
C PHE A 484 -25.04 2.29 38.47
N SER A 485 -25.76 2.95 37.56
CA SER A 485 -26.80 3.92 37.93
C SER A 485 -28.09 3.19 38.33
N LYS A 486 -28.71 3.60 39.45
CA LYS A 486 -29.91 2.95 39.98
C LYS A 486 -31.15 3.18 39.11
N SER A 487 -31.20 4.30 38.40
CA SER A 487 -32.32 4.69 37.52
C SER A 487 -32.03 4.42 36.05
N CYS A 488 -31.04 3.57 35.74
CA CYS A 488 -30.60 3.29 34.37
C CYS A 488 -31.75 2.83 33.47
N ASP A 489 -32.61 1.92 33.95
CA ASP A 489 -33.74 1.39 33.15
C ASP A 489 -34.77 2.48 32.82
N ALA A 490 -35.13 3.33 33.79
CA ALA A 490 -36.08 4.42 33.58
C ALA A 490 -35.52 5.51 32.64
N HIS A 491 -34.22 5.80 32.74
CA HIS A 491 -33.54 6.73 31.86
C HIS A 491 -33.26 6.17 30.46
N GLU A 492 -33.26 4.84 30.30
CA GLU A 492 -33.16 4.19 28.98
C GLU A 492 -34.40 4.46 28.13
N ASP A 493 -35.58 4.59 28.73
CA ASP A 493 -36.82 4.89 28.01
C ASP A 493 -36.78 6.26 27.32
N ILE A 494 -36.10 7.25 27.93
CA ILE A 494 -35.85 8.56 27.31
C ILE A 494 -35.11 8.39 25.97
N LEU A 495 -34.13 7.49 25.91
CA LEU A 495 -33.39 7.23 24.68
C LEU A 495 -34.21 6.43 23.67
N LYS A 496 -35.11 5.55 24.12
CA LYS A 496 -36.04 4.84 23.24
C LYS A 496 -37.02 5.80 22.57
N ASP A 497 -37.54 6.77 23.31
CA ASP A 497 -38.46 7.80 22.81
C ASP A 497 -37.82 8.67 21.71
N LEU A 498 -36.50 8.85 21.76
CA LEU A 498 -35.73 9.52 20.72
C LEU A 498 -35.53 8.68 19.43
N GLY A 499 -36.08 7.47 19.37
CA GLY A 499 -35.95 6.57 18.22
C GLY A 499 -34.59 5.87 18.14
N THR A 500 -33.93 5.63 19.27
CA THR A 500 -32.66 4.89 19.32
C THR A 500 -32.88 3.40 19.51
N PHE A 501 -32.05 2.58 18.89
CA PHE A 501 -32.07 1.13 19.04
C PHE A 501 -30.81 0.62 19.76
N ASP A 502 -30.90 -0.58 20.33
CA ASP A 502 -29.74 -1.25 20.92
C ASP A 502 -28.93 -1.99 19.85
N LEU A 503 -27.68 -1.56 19.67
CA LEU A 503 -26.76 -2.08 18.67
C LEU A 503 -26.46 -3.58 18.89
N LEU A 504 -26.20 -3.99 20.13
CA LEU A 504 -25.83 -5.37 20.42
C LEU A 504 -27.04 -6.31 20.30
N ALA A 505 -28.23 -5.85 20.69
CA ALA A 505 -29.47 -6.58 20.45
C ALA A 505 -29.73 -6.77 18.94
N ARG A 506 -29.53 -5.73 18.12
CA ARG A 506 -29.71 -5.80 16.66
C ARG A 506 -28.71 -6.75 15.98
N ILE A 507 -27.46 -6.79 16.47
CA ILE A 507 -26.43 -7.70 15.97
C ILE A 507 -26.76 -9.15 16.36
N ARG A 508 -27.18 -9.39 17.60
CA ARG A 508 -27.59 -10.72 18.09
C ARG A 508 -28.82 -11.25 17.36
N GLY A 509 -29.80 -10.39 17.07
CA GLY A 509 -31.06 -10.77 16.43
C GLY A 509 -30.91 -11.48 15.09
N LYS A 510 -29.84 -11.20 14.31
CA LYS A 510 -29.67 -11.81 12.98
C LYS A 510 -28.92 -13.15 12.94
N THR A 511 -28.37 -13.64 14.05
CA THR A 511 -27.39 -14.74 14.02
C THR A 511 -27.74 -15.90 14.94
N ALA A 512 -27.96 -17.07 14.32
CA ALA A 512 -28.12 -18.40 14.91
C ALA A 512 -29.42 -18.72 15.66
N THR A 513 -29.90 -17.89 16.58
CA THR A 513 -31.09 -18.25 17.38
C THR A 513 -32.37 -18.30 16.55
N GLU A 514 -32.65 -17.29 15.71
CA GLU A 514 -33.82 -17.31 14.81
C GLU A 514 -33.75 -18.44 13.78
N ARG A 515 -32.57 -18.79 13.27
CA ARG A 515 -32.41 -19.94 12.34
C ARG A 515 -32.58 -21.29 13.03
N ILE A 516 -32.16 -21.39 14.30
CA ILE A 516 -32.35 -22.58 15.13
C ILE A 516 -33.81 -22.69 15.53
N GLU A 517 -34.48 -21.58 15.83
CA GLU A 517 -35.87 -21.51 16.26
C GLU A 517 -36.82 -21.70 15.07
N GLU A 518 -36.53 -21.16 13.88
CA GLU A 518 -37.21 -21.49 12.62
C GLU A 518 -36.98 -22.95 12.22
N LYS A 519 -35.74 -23.47 12.34
CA LYS A 519 -35.49 -24.91 12.12
C LYS A 519 -36.21 -25.78 13.14
N LYS A 520 -36.29 -25.35 14.40
CA LYS A 520 -36.97 -26.07 15.47
C LYS A 520 -38.48 -26.05 15.27
N LEU A 521 -39.07 -24.90 14.93
CA LEU A 521 -40.48 -24.75 14.55
C LEU A 521 -40.82 -25.57 13.31
N ARG A 522 -39.92 -25.63 12.32
CA ARG A 522 -40.10 -26.42 11.09
C ARG A 522 -39.94 -27.92 11.33
N VAL A 523 -39.04 -28.32 12.23
CA VAL A 523 -38.88 -29.73 12.66
C VAL A 523 -40.06 -30.15 13.55
N GLU A 524 -40.54 -29.28 14.44
CA GLU A 524 -41.73 -29.53 15.26
C GLU A 524 -43.01 -29.56 14.43
N SER A 525 -43.13 -28.77 13.37
CA SER A 525 -44.26 -28.85 12.43
C SER A 525 -44.21 -30.14 11.60
N LEU A 526 -43.03 -30.54 11.12
CA LEU A 526 -42.85 -31.82 10.41
C LEU A 526 -43.08 -33.02 11.33
N ALA A 527 -42.63 -32.96 12.58
CA ALA A 527 -42.89 -33.99 13.58
C ALA A 527 -44.37 -34.07 13.97
N LYS A 528 -45.09 -32.95 14.01
CA LYS A 528 -46.56 -32.93 14.18
C LYS A 528 -47.28 -33.53 12.96
N GLU A 529 -46.86 -33.21 11.75
CA GLU A 529 -47.43 -33.81 10.53
C GLU A 529 -47.12 -35.32 10.41
N GLU A 530 -45.94 -35.77 10.85
CA GLU A 530 -45.55 -37.17 10.89
C GLU A 530 -46.26 -37.94 12.00
N THR A 531 -46.47 -37.34 13.17
CA THR A 531 -47.27 -37.95 14.25
C THR A 531 -48.76 -37.98 13.93
N GLU A 532 -49.30 -36.97 13.23
CA GLU A 532 -50.67 -37.03 12.69
C GLU A 532 -50.82 -38.06 11.57
N ARG A 533 -49.79 -38.24 10.72
CA ARG A 533 -49.73 -39.34 9.74
C ARG A 533 -49.66 -40.70 10.42
N ALA A 534 -48.80 -40.86 11.42
CA ALA A 534 -48.65 -42.09 12.18
C ALA A 534 -49.89 -42.40 13.04
N MET A 535 -50.58 -41.39 13.59
CA MET A 535 -51.86 -41.58 14.29
C MET A 535 -53.01 -41.94 13.34
N LYS A 536 -52.98 -41.48 12.08
CA LYS A 536 -53.89 -41.94 11.03
C LYS A 536 -53.57 -43.36 10.57
N GLU A 537 -52.29 -43.73 10.50
CA GLU A 537 -51.83 -45.07 10.08
C GLU A 537 -51.94 -46.13 11.20
N MET A 538 -51.96 -45.71 12.47
CA MET A 538 -52.23 -46.57 13.63
C MET A 538 -53.71 -46.64 14.04
N GLY A 539 -54.60 -45.99 13.31
CA GLY A 539 -56.05 -46.06 13.51
C GLY A 539 -56.71 -47.34 12.96
N ASP A 540 -55.99 -48.14 12.15
CA ASP A 540 -56.53 -49.31 11.45
C ASP A 540 -55.99 -50.67 11.95
N HIS A 541 -55.33 -50.72 13.10
CA HIS A 541 -54.97 -51.99 13.75
C HIS A 541 -55.35 -52.00 15.24
N GLU A 542 -56.56 -52.48 15.47
CA GLU A 542 -57.09 -52.85 16.78
C GLU A 542 -56.28 -53.97 17.47
N ILE A 543 -56.11 -53.80 18.79
CA ILE A 543 -56.37 -54.79 19.85
C ILE A 543 -55.58 -56.11 19.80
N ALA A 544 -54.63 -56.31 20.75
CA ALA A 544 -54.54 -57.51 21.60
C ALA A 544 -53.32 -57.51 22.56
N GLN A 545 -53.58 -57.88 23.82
CA GLN A 545 -52.68 -58.55 24.80
C GLN A 545 -51.75 -57.75 25.75
N LEU A 546 -52.34 -57.38 26.89
CA LEU A 546 -51.99 -57.72 28.30
C LEU A 546 -50.61 -58.32 28.71
N THR A 547 -50.08 -57.72 29.81
CA THR A 547 -49.46 -58.26 31.05
C THR A 547 -47.93 -58.41 31.28
N SER A 548 -47.44 -57.59 32.23
CA SER A 548 -46.71 -57.88 33.49
C SER A 548 -45.16 -57.78 33.65
N SER A 549 -44.81 -56.94 34.66
CA SER A 549 -43.81 -57.02 35.77
C SER A 549 -42.30 -56.69 35.62
N HIS A 550 -41.90 -55.67 36.43
CA HIS A 550 -40.70 -55.50 37.31
C HIS A 550 -39.28 -55.46 36.67
N ASP A 551 -38.28 -54.65 37.05
CA ASP A 551 -37.86 -53.89 38.26
C ASP A 551 -37.03 -52.65 37.80
N GLY A 552 -37.06 -51.46 38.43
CA GLY A 552 -36.28 -51.07 39.63
C GLY A 552 -35.51 -49.74 39.40
N PRO A 553 -35.12 -48.95 40.43
CA PRO A 553 -35.60 -47.56 40.56
C PRO A 553 -34.58 -46.41 40.50
N ASP A 554 -35.15 -45.22 40.30
CA ASP A 554 -34.61 -43.85 40.44
C ASP A 554 -34.14 -43.49 41.87
N LEU A 555 -33.17 -42.57 41.96
CA LEU A 555 -32.79 -41.87 43.17
C LEU A 555 -32.94 -40.34 43.02
N ILE A 556 -33.68 -39.78 43.97
CA ILE A 556 -34.16 -38.40 44.06
C ILE A 556 -33.16 -37.50 44.82
N MET A 557 -32.94 -36.31 44.25
CA MET A 557 -32.73 -34.96 44.80
C MET A 557 -32.65 -34.65 46.32
N ARG A 558 -31.97 -33.49 46.56
CA ARG A 558 -32.08 -32.45 47.63
C ARG A 558 -31.17 -32.65 48.87
N SER A 559 -30.65 -31.62 49.56
CA SER A 559 -31.02 -30.19 49.70
C SER A 559 -29.84 -29.32 50.20
N ALA A 560 -30.10 -28.01 50.24
CA ALA A 560 -29.24 -26.91 50.67
C ALA A 560 -29.06 -26.73 52.21
N ALA A 561 -28.07 -25.89 52.52
CA ALA A 561 -27.88 -24.99 53.67
C ALA A 561 -26.98 -25.43 54.86
N GLY A 562 -25.87 -24.69 55.06
CA GLY A 562 -25.61 -24.03 56.35
C GLY A 562 -24.28 -24.27 57.08
N LEU A 563 -23.40 -23.25 57.01
CA LEU A 563 -22.56 -22.67 58.08
C LEU A 563 -21.27 -23.37 58.57
N GLY A 564 -20.14 -22.73 58.23
CA GLY A 564 -19.06 -22.29 59.15
C GLY A 564 -18.06 -23.31 59.70
N GLU A 565 -16.78 -23.21 59.32
CA GLU A 565 -15.63 -22.90 60.22
C GLU A 565 -14.27 -22.95 59.49
N PHE A 566 -13.35 -22.10 59.94
CA PHE A 566 -12.00 -21.83 59.44
C PHE A 566 -11.01 -23.00 59.64
N GLN A 567 -10.07 -23.19 58.70
CA GLN A 567 -8.68 -23.60 59.00
C GLN A 567 -7.68 -22.92 58.04
N PRO A 568 -6.58 -22.31 58.53
CA PRO A 568 -5.51 -21.78 57.69
C PRO A 568 -4.49 -22.89 57.35
N PRO A 569 -3.85 -22.89 56.15
CA PRO A 569 -2.77 -23.82 55.88
C PRO A 569 -1.48 -23.32 56.54
N SER A 570 -1.09 -23.99 57.63
CA SER A 570 0.27 -24.00 58.15
C SER A 570 1.14 -24.90 57.28
N GLY A 571 2.18 -24.34 56.68
CA GLY A 571 3.16 -25.09 55.90
C GLY A 571 4.34 -24.23 55.48
N SER A 572 5.18 -23.86 56.45
CA SER A 572 6.48 -23.24 56.22
C SER A 572 7.43 -24.19 55.49
N VAL A 573 8.02 -23.75 54.38
CA VAL A 573 9.24 -24.33 53.81
C VAL A 573 10.35 -23.28 53.86
N THR A 574 11.49 -23.71 54.35
CA THR A 574 12.70 -22.96 54.71
C THR A 574 13.49 -22.40 53.51
N PRO A 575 14.29 -21.34 53.70
CA PRO A 575 15.11 -20.72 52.65
C PRO A 575 16.32 -21.59 52.32
N GLY A 576 16.19 -22.50 51.33
CA GLY A 576 17.28 -23.40 50.96
C GLY A 576 17.22 -24.02 49.57
N GLU A 577 16.08 -23.96 48.87
CA GLU A 577 15.94 -24.55 47.52
C GLU A 577 15.44 -23.50 46.52
N LEU A 578 16.27 -22.47 46.33
CA LEU A 578 16.09 -21.43 45.31
C LEU A 578 17.38 -21.30 44.48
N GLN A 579 17.96 -22.41 44.05
CA GLN A 579 19.05 -22.42 43.08
C GLN A 579 18.96 -23.63 42.15
N LEU A 580 18.07 -23.55 41.16
CA LEU A 580 18.24 -24.28 39.91
C LEU A 580 18.20 -23.31 38.74
N GLY A 581 19.41 -23.00 38.24
CA GLY A 581 19.65 -22.80 36.82
C GLY A 581 19.08 -21.55 36.13
N LYS A 582 19.22 -20.35 36.70
CA LYS A 582 19.19 -19.14 35.86
C LYS A 582 20.44 -19.14 34.97
N LYS A 583 20.30 -19.65 33.73
CA LYS A 583 21.19 -19.24 32.64
C LYS A 583 21.12 -17.71 32.59
N LYS A 584 22.24 -17.04 32.90
CA LYS A 584 22.42 -15.61 32.66
C LYS A 584 22.20 -15.37 31.18
N GLN A 585 21.00 -14.93 30.79
CA GLN A 585 20.82 -14.27 29.50
C GLN A 585 21.74 -13.06 29.50
N LYS A 586 22.61 -12.98 28.50
CA LYS A 586 23.45 -11.81 28.25
C LYS A 586 22.54 -10.58 28.32
N LYS A 587 22.80 -9.66 29.26
CA LYS A 587 22.23 -8.31 29.22
C LYS A 587 22.83 -7.64 27.98
N GLU A 588 22.17 -7.79 26.84
CA GLU A 588 22.35 -6.89 25.71
C GLU A 588 21.86 -5.50 26.14
N ASN A 589 22.55 -4.45 25.68
CA ASN A 589 22.25 -3.06 26.03
C ASN A 589 20.90 -2.63 25.43
N LEU A 590 19.81 -2.99 26.10
CA LEU A 590 18.42 -2.62 25.76
C LEU A 590 18.15 -1.10 25.86
N GLU A 591 19.09 -0.32 26.40
CA GLU A 591 18.97 1.14 26.53
C GLU A 591 19.07 1.87 25.17
N ASN A 592 19.73 1.29 24.16
CA ASN A 592 19.91 1.87 22.82
C ASN A 592 19.28 1.01 21.71
N PHE A 593 18.06 0.51 21.92
CA PHE A 593 17.33 -0.22 20.87
C PHE A 593 16.64 0.74 19.89
N GLU A 594 17.22 0.88 18.69
CA GLU A 594 16.63 1.58 17.56
C GLU A 594 15.75 0.63 16.73
N VAL A 595 14.49 1.04 16.53
CA VAL A 595 13.53 0.36 15.65
C VAL A 595 13.68 1.00 14.27
N THR A 596 14.07 0.19 13.30
CA THR A 596 14.46 0.64 11.96
C THR A 596 13.27 0.75 11.01
N GLY A 597 12.18 0.03 11.31
CA GLY A 597 10.93 0.08 10.54
C GLY A 597 10.87 -0.89 9.36
N PHE A 598 11.94 -1.66 9.15
CA PHE A 598 12.10 -2.65 8.07
C PHE A 598 12.12 -4.09 8.59
N GLU A 599 11.90 -4.30 9.89
CA GLU A 599 12.03 -5.63 10.52
C GLU A 599 11.01 -6.65 10.02
N ALA A 600 9.88 -6.18 9.46
CA ALA A 600 8.77 -6.96 8.96
C ALA A 600 8.88 -7.49 7.52
N GLU A 601 9.81 -7.00 6.69
CA GLU A 601 9.79 -7.28 5.25
C GLU A 601 10.11 -8.77 4.96
N GLY A 602 9.07 -9.52 4.55
CA GLY A 602 9.13 -10.97 4.27
C GLY A 602 8.55 -11.87 5.37
N MET A 603 7.89 -11.31 6.39
CA MET A 603 7.16 -12.07 7.42
C MET A 603 5.68 -12.13 7.07
N GLU A 604 5.16 -13.32 6.74
CA GLU A 604 3.71 -13.54 6.71
C GLU A 604 3.22 -13.88 8.12
N LEU A 605 2.38 -12.99 8.66
CA LEU A 605 1.73 -13.23 9.95
C LEU A 605 0.67 -14.31 9.77
N ALA A 606 0.88 -15.48 10.39
CA ALA A 606 -0.08 -16.55 10.34
C ALA A 606 -1.42 -16.08 10.94
N ARG A 607 -2.54 -16.45 10.28
CA ARG A 607 -3.90 -16.10 10.73
C ARG A 607 -4.64 -17.31 11.27
N ARG A 608 -5.39 -17.10 12.35
CA ARG A 608 -6.33 -18.07 12.92
C ARG A 608 -7.74 -17.54 12.93
N ASN A 609 -8.70 -18.44 12.74
CA ASN A 609 -10.12 -18.09 12.86
C ASN A 609 -10.49 -17.97 14.32
N HIS A 610 -11.16 -16.86 14.66
CA HIS A 610 -11.55 -16.55 16.03
C HIS A 610 -13.04 -16.26 16.12
N PHE A 611 -13.67 -16.76 17.18
CA PHE A 611 -15.07 -16.49 17.49
C PHE A 611 -15.18 -15.45 18.60
N ILE A 612 -15.98 -14.40 18.37
CA ILE A 612 -16.15 -13.29 19.30
C ILE A 612 -17.53 -13.38 19.95
N TYR A 613 -17.54 -13.37 21.29
CA TYR A 613 -18.74 -13.32 22.11
C TYR A 613 -18.99 -11.90 22.62
N TYR A 614 -20.20 -11.39 22.44
CA TYR A 614 -20.58 -10.07 22.92
C TYR A 614 -21.15 -10.13 24.35
N PRO A 615 -20.67 -9.29 25.29
CA PRO A 615 -21.12 -9.30 26.68
C PRO A 615 -22.60 -8.93 26.81
N ARG A 616 -23.39 -9.71 27.56
CA ARG A 616 -24.85 -9.53 27.69
C ARG A 616 -25.25 -8.27 28.45
N GLU A 617 -24.41 -7.84 29.38
CA GLU A 617 -24.67 -6.71 30.28
C GLU A 617 -24.47 -5.35 29.60
N LEU A 618 -23.71 -5.31 28.51
CA LEU A 618 -23.44 -4.08 27.79
C LEU A 618 -24.66 -3.70 26.94
N ARG A 619 -25.23 -2.51 27.18
CA ARG A 619 -26.34 -1.93 26.41
C ARG A 619 -25.86 -0.67 25.68
N LEU A 620 -26.01 -0.65 24.35
CA LEU A 620 -25.44 0.39 23.49
C LEU A 620 -26.53 1.02 22.62
N ARG A 621 -26.92 2.25 22.92
CA ARG A 621 -27.98 2.95 22.20
C ARG A 621 -27.41 3.80 21.07
N CYS A 622 -27.95 3.59 19.87
CA CYS A 622 -27.54 4.25 18.63
C CYS A 622 -28.75 4.76 17.86
N TYR A 623 -28.59 5.88 17.16
CA TYR A 623 -29.54 6.30 16.12
C TYR A 623 -29.34 5.49 14.83
N ASP A 624 -30.41 5.35 14.05
CA ASP A 624 -30.35 4.79 12.69
C ASP A 624 -29.43 5.60 11.75
N ARG A 625 -29.02 4.91 10.68
CA ARG A 625 -28.16 5.46 9.64
C ARG A 625 -28.84 6.67 9.00
N GLY A 626 -28.10 7.78 8.86
CA GLY A 626 -28.57 9.02 8.24
C GLY A 626 -29.26 10.00 9.20
N VAL A 627 -29.53 9.59 10.44
CA VAL A 627 -30.01 10.52 11.48
C VAL A 627 -28.82 11.34 12.00
N LEU A 628 -28.94 12.66 11.90
CA LEU A 628 -27.92 13.65 12.31
C LEU A 628 -28.15 14.22 13.72
N SER A 629 -29.19 13.76 14.43
CA SER A 629 -29.48 14.21 15.80
C SER A 629 -28.39 13.77 16.77
N ASP A 630 -28.00 14.68 17.66
CA ASP A 630 -27.09 14.38 18.77
C ASP A 630 -27.85 13.85 19.99
N PHE A 631 -27.11 13.21 20.90
CA PHE A 631 -27.65 12.75 22.17
C PHE A 631 -27.76 13.91 23.17
N PRO A 632 -28.81 13.93 24.02
CA PRO A 632 -28.87 14.87 25.13
C PRO A 632 -27.76 14.61 26.15
N PRO A 633 -27.39 15.64 26.96
CA PRO A 633 -26.46 15.47 28.06
C PRO A 633 -26.99 14.42 29.05
N PRO A 634 -26.10 13.63 29.67
CA PRO A 634 -26.52 12.51 30.49
C PRO A 634 -27.24 12.95 31.75
N VAL A 635 -28.43 12.38 31.95
CA VAL A 635 -29.20 12.56 33.17
C VAL A 635 -28.47 11.87 34.33
N ARG A 636 -28.42 12.53 35.47
CA ARG A 636 -27.83 12.00 36.70
C ARG A 636 -28.92 11.40 37.57
N ASP A 637 -28.61 10.28 38.21
CA ASP A 637 -29.49 9.70 39.22
C ASP A 637 -29.45 10.48 40.55
N ASP A 638 -30.24 10.04 41.51
CA ASP A 638 -30.29 10.63 42.87
C ASP A 638 -28.93 10.58 43.59
N SER A 639 -28.03 9.68 43.19
CA SER A 639 -26.65 9.60 43.68
C SER A 639 -25.66 10.46 42.89
N GLY A 640 -26.13 11.23 41.91
CA GLY A 640 -25.32 12.12 41.08
C GLY A 640 -24.53 11.41 39.97
N ILE A 641 -24.74 10.11 39.76
CA ILE A 641 -24.05 9.28 38.76
C ILE A 641 -24.77 9.43 37.42
N PRO A 642 -24.06 9.75 36.33
CA PRO A 642 -24.67 9.84 35.01
C PRO A 642 -25.13 8.45 34.51
N SER A 643 -26.32 8.41 33.92
CA SER A 643 -26.97 7.16 33.46
C SER A 643 -26.47 6.66 32.11
N TRP A 644 -25.87 7.52 31.29
CA TRP A 644 -25.17 7.11 30.08
C TRP A 644 -23.92 7.96 29.86
N TRP A 645 -23.06 7.49 28.98
CA TRP A 645 -21.86 8.17 28.53
C TRP A 645 -21.76 8.13 27.01
N LEU A 646 -21.30 9.23 26.41
CA LEU A 646 -21.14 9.33 24.97
C LEU A 646 -19.73 8.91 24.56
N LEU A 647 -19.65 7.84 23.77
CA LEU A 647 -18.41 7.31 23.22
C LEU A 647 -18.45 7.38 21.68
N ASP A 648 -17.31 7.66 21.06
CA ASP A 648 -17.19 7.50 19.60
C ASP A 648 -17.40 6.04 19.20
N GLY A 649 -18.25 5.79 18.20
CA GLY A 649 -18.60 4.44 17.79
C GLY A 649 -17.41 3.60 17.31
N GLY A 650 -16.32 4.24 16.84
CA GLY A 650 -15.08 3.55 16.52
C GLY A 650 -14.40 2.94 17.76
N SER A 651 -14.41 3.64 18.90
CA SER A 651 -13.73 3.22 20.14
C SER A 651 -14.36 2.01 20.84
N LEU A 652 -15.54 1.57 20.39
CA LEU A 652 -16.18 0.33 20.81
C LEU A 652 -15.46 -0.92 20.27
N VAL A 653 -14.95 -0.84 19.04
CA VAL A 653 -14.42 -1.99 18.29
C VAL A 653 -13.25 -2.69 18.98
N PRO A 654 -12.24 -1.98 19.54
CA PRO A 654 -11.12 -2.62 20.24
C PRO A 654 -11.56 -3.47 21.45
N VAL A 655 -12.50 -2.98 22.24
CA VAL A 655 -12.98 -3.66 23.46
C VAL A 655 -13.81 -4.89 23.11
N LEU A 656 -14.65 -4.80 22.07
CA LEU A 656 -15.40 -5.96 21.57
C LEU A 656 -14.47 -7.00 20.92
N ALA A 657 -13.44 -6.56 20.19
CA ALA A 657 -12.47 -7.45 19.56
C ALA A 657 -11.65 -8.25 20.59
N LEU A 658 -11.39 -7.68 21.77
CA LEU A 658 -10.62 -8.34 22.83
C LEU A 658 -11.24 -9.68 23.26
N GLY A 659 -12.57 -9.77 23.26
CA GLY A 659 -13.30 -10.96 23.70
C GLY A 659 -12.97 -11.28 25.16
N LEU A 660 -13.36 -10.36 26.06
CA LEU A 660 -13.21 -10.55 27.50
C LEU A 660 -14.05 -11.74 27.97
N GLU A 661 -13.48 -12.52 28.87
CA GLU A 661 -14.13 -13.66 29.54
C GLU A 661 -14.20 -13.42 31.05
N LYS A 662 -15.10 -14.14 31.71
CA LYS A 662 -15.33 -13.98 33.15
C LYS A 662 -14.09 -14.43 33.92
N GLY A 663 -13.50 -13.51 34.67
CA GLY A 663 -12.31 -13.76 35.49
C GLY A 663 -11.00 -13.26 34.88
N ASP A 664 -11.02 -12.73 33.66
CA ASP A 664 -9.82 -12.25 32.97
C ASP A 664 -9.09 -11.14 33.75
N SER A 665 -7.76 -11.19 33.71
CA SER A 665 -6.91 -10.06 34.10
C SER A 665 -6.61 -9.16 32.90
N LEU A 666 -7.01 -7.90 33.00
CA LEU A 666 -6.93 -6.90 31.93
C LEU A 666 -5.85 -5.85 32.22
N LEU A 667 -4.99 -5.57 31.23
CA LEU A 667 -4.10 -4.40 31.22
C LEU A 667 -4.52 -3.45 30.10
N ASP A 668 -4.77 -2.19 30.45
CA ASP A 668 -4.87 -1.08 29.51
C ASP A 668 -3.56 -0.28 29.57
N VAL A 669 -2.72 -0.42 28.53
CA VAL A 669 -1.34 0.06 28.51
C VAL A 669 -1.26 1.59 28.43
N CYS A 670 -2.26 2.21 27.79
CA CYS A 670 -2.34 3.63 27.47
C CYS A 670 -3.76 4.14 27.74
N ALA A 671 -4.18 4.09 29.00
CA ALA A 671 -5.59 4.09 29.38
C ALA A 671 -6.29 5.46 29.29
N ALA A 672 -5.58 6.58 29.46
CA ALA A 672 -6.25 7.87 29.54
C ALA A 672 -6.71 8.36 28.15
N PRO A 673 -7.88 8.99 28.00
CA PRO A 673 -8.74 9.57 29.05
C PRO A 673 -9.67 8.56 29.77
N GLY A 674 -9.69 7.29 29.38
CA GLY A 674 -10.39 6.23 30.12
C GLY A 674 -11.64 5.64 29.48
N GLY A 675 -11.96 6.04 28.25
CA GLY A 675 -13.20 5.58 27.62
C GLY A 675 -13.26 4.07 27.39
N LYS A 676 -12.16 3.48 26.88
CA LYS A 676 -12.05 2.03 26.65
C LYS A 676 -12.00 1.25 27.96
N SER A 677 -11.29 1.77 28.96
CA SER A 677 -11.20 1.15 30.29
C SER A 677 -12.56 1.16 31.00
N LEU A 678 -13.32 2.26 30.92
CA LEU A 678 -14.68 2.33 31.47
C LEU A 678 -15.62 1.37 30.75
N LEU A 679 -15.53 1.28 29.42
CA LEU A 679 -16.31 0.33 28.63
C LEU A 679 -16.00 -1.13 29.00
N ALA A 680 -14.73 -1.46 29.22
CA ALA A 680 -14.32 -2.79 29.68
C ALA A 680 -14.85 -3.08 31.10
N LEU A 681 -14.81 -2.11 32.01
CA LEU A 681 -15.35 -2.25 33.36
C LEU A 681 -16.88 -2.48 33.37
N LEU A 682 -17.62 -1.80 32.48
CA LEU A 682 -19.06 -1.95 32.33
C LEU A 682 -19.48 -3.36 31.86
N THR A 683 -18.55 -4.17 31.34
CA THR A 683 -18.84 -5.57 31.01
C THR A 683 -18.96 -6.49 32.24
N LYS A 684 -18.41 -6.07 33.39
CA LYS A 684 -18.30 -6.85 34.65
C LYS A 684 -17.65 -8.24 34.52
N LEU A 685 -16.93 -8.47 33.43
CA LEU A 685 -16.16 -9.68 33.19
C LEU A 685 -14.77 -9.71 33.84
N PRO A 686 -13.97 -8.62 33.84
CA PRO A 686 -12.61 -8.68 34.34
C PRO A 686 -12.58 -8.81 35.86
N SER A 687 -11.72 -9.70 36.38
CA SER A 687 -11.48 -9.84 37.83
C SER A 687 -10.54 -8.76 38.37
N LYS A 688 -9.65 -8.28 37.50
CA LYS A 688 -8.63 -7.27 37.82
C LYS A 688 -8.37 -6.42 36.58
N MET A 689 -8.43 -5.11 36.71
CA MET A 689 -8.13 -4.17 35.63
C MET A 689 -7.00 -3.22 36.02
N VAL A 690 -5.91 -3.23 35.27
CA VAL A 690 -4.77 -2.32 35.47
C VAL A 690 -4.79 -1.27 34.38
N CYS A 691 -4.94 0.00 34.75
CA CYS A 691 -4.93 1.12 33.83
C CYS A 691 -3.63 1.90 33.99
N ASN A 692 -2.81 1.93 32.93
CA ASN A 692 -1.52 2.61 32.91
C ASN A 692 -1.55 3.84 32.00
N ASP A 693 -1.00 4.96 32.46
CA ASP A 693 -0.65 6.11 31.59
C ASP A 693 0.60 6.82 32.14
N PHE A 694 1.52 7.18 31.27
CA PHE A 694 2.78 7.83 31.65
C PHE A 694 2.58 9.28 32.11
N LYS A 695 1.65 10.02 31.49
CA LYS A 695 1.44 11.45 31.75
C LYS A 695 0.52 11.65 32.96
N LEU A 696 1.05 12.27 34.01
CA LEU A 696 0.31 12.48 35.27
C LEU A 696 -1.01 13.24 35.08
N ALA A 697 -1.02 14.26 34.22
CA ALA A 697 -2.24 15.03 33.92
C ALA A 697 -3.35 14.16 33.30
N ARG A 698 -2.97 13.25 32.38
CA ARG A 698 -3.89 12.31 31.73
C ARG A 698 -4.36 11.22 32.70
N LEU A 699 -3.48 10.70 33.55
CA LEU A 699 -3.86 9.78 34.61
C LEU A 699 -4.84 10.42 35.61
N GLY A 700 -4.66 11.71 35.92
CA GLY A 700 -5.60 12.49 36.72
C GLY A 700 -6.96 12.69 36.05
N GLN A 701 -7.00 12.82 34.72
CA GLN A 701 -8.26 12.82 33.95
C GLN A 701 -8.96 11.45 34.04
N LEU A 702 -8.22 10.36 33.82
CA LEU A 702 -8.75 8.99 33.95
C LEU A 702 -9.37 8.75 35.33
N LYS A 703 -8.66 9.11 36.41
CA LYS A 703 -9.16 8.97 37.78
C LYS A 703 -10.46 9.75 37.99
N ARG A 704 -10.54 10.98 37.47
CA ARG A 704 -11.75 11.80 37.54
C ARG A 704 -12.92 11.17 36.78
N VAL A 705 -12.69 10.70 35.56
CA VAL A 705 -13.73 10.04 34.75
C VAL A 705 -14.26 8.79 35.48
N LEU A 706 -13.39 7.91 35.95
CA LEU A 706 -13.80 6.72 36.70
C LEU A 706 -14.62 7.08 37.95
N SER A 707 -14.20 8.10 38.72
CA SER A 707 -14.95 8.53 39.91
C SER A 707 -16.32 9.15 39.63
N ILE A 708 -16.57 9.62 38.40
CA ILE A 708 -17.87 10.20 38.01
C ILE A 708 -18.87 9.09 37.67
N TYR A 709 -18.42 8.03 37.00
CA TYR A 709 -19.30 6.98 36.47
C TYR A 709 -19.38 5.74 37.36
N VAL A 710 -18.35 5.47 38.16
CA VAL A 710 -18.26 4.29 39.02
C VAL A 710 -18.42 4.72 40.48
N PRO A 711 -19.45 4.23 41.20
CA PRO A 711 -19.61 4.53 42.61
C PRO A 711 -18.47 3.91 43.44
N PRO A 712 -17.99 4.59 44.49
CA PRO A 712 -16.91 4.08 45.34
C PRO A 712 -17.30 2.82 46.14
N ASN A 713 -18.60 2.58 46.31
CA ASN A 713 -19.11 1.42 47.04
C ASN A 713 -19.30 0.17 46.16
N ALA A 714 -19.00 0.26 44.86
CA ALA A 714 -19.13 -0.85 43.93
C ALA A 714 -17.93 -1.80 44.07
N PRO A 715 -18.13 -3.13 44.15
CA PRO A 715 -17.02 -4.08 44.22
C PRO A 715 -16.11 -4.00 43.00
N GLU A 716 -16.64 -3.57 41.84
CA GLU A 716 -15.88 -3.36 40.62
C GLU A 716 -14.89 -2.19 40.74
N ALA A 717 -15.12 -1.20 41.60
CA ALA A 717 -14.18 -0.09 41.82
C ALA A 717 -12.86 -0.56 42.45
N ASP A 718 -12.94 -1.51 43.38
CA ASP A 718 -11.77 -2.09 44.06
C ASP A 718 -10.91 -2.97 43.14
N THR A 719 -11.46 -3.40 42.00
CA THR A 719 -10.72 -4.19 40.99
C THR A 719 -9.78 -3.33 40.14
N VAL A 720 -9.93 -2.00 40.14
CA VAL A 720 -9.21 -1.08 39.26
C VAL A 720 -7.93 -0.58 39.91
N ILE A 721 -6.81 -0.79 39.24
CA ILE A 721 -5.49 -0.35 39.69
C ILE A 721 -4.93 0.67 38.71
N LEU A 722 -4.66 1.88 39.21
CA LEU A 722 -4.02 2.94 38.41
C LEU A 722 -2.49 2.87 38.57
N LYS A 723 -1.77 2.83 37.44
CA LYS A 723 -0.30 2.83 37.40
C LYS A 723 0.23 3.95 36.52
N ARG A 724 1.46 4.37 36.83
CA ARG A 724 2.24 5.34 36.06
C ARG A 724 3.60 4.75 35.71
N LYS A 725 3.67 4.05 34.59
CA LYS A 725 4.90 3.53 34.00
C LYS A 725 4.99 3.91 32.53
N ASP A 726 6.20 4.13 32.05
CA ASP A 726 6.45 4.36 30.62
C ASP A 726 6.40 3.03 29.88
N ALA A 727 5.38 2.85 29.05
CA ALA A 727 5.17 1.64 28.27
C ALA A 727 6.16 1.52 27.10
N SER A 728 6.86 2.59 26.72
CA SER A 728 7.82 2.57 25.61
C SER A 728 9.21 2.07 25.98
N ASN A 729 9.54 2.07 27.27
CA ASN A 729 10.86 1.68 27.73
C ASN A 729 10.93 0.15 27.90
N LEU A 730 11.70 -0.51 27.06
CA LEU A 730 11.83 -1.98 27.06
C LEU A 730 12.63 -2.51 28.26
N ALA A 731 13.51 -1.69 28.84
CA ALA A 731 14.44 -2.09 29.90
C ALA A 731 13.83 -1.99 31.30
N THR A 732 12.99 -0.98 31.55
CA THR A 732 12.35 -0.75 32.86
C THR A 732 11.02 -1.47 33.02
N TRP A 733 10.49 -2.05 31.95
CA TRP A 733 9.23 -2.79 31.98
C TRP A 733 9.39 -4.18 32.60
N ASP A 734 8.75 -4.38 33.75
CA ASP A 734 8.87 -5.55 34.63
C ASP A 734 7.61 -6.45 34.65
N GLU A 735 6.51 -6.03 34.04
CA GLU A 735 5.22 -6.72 34.10
C GLU A 735 5.07 -7.80 33.02
N LEU A 736 5.95 -8.80 33.04
CA LEU A 736 6.02 -9.86 32.05
C LEU A 736 5.07 -11.02 32.39
N ASN A 737 4.42 -11.64 31.40
CA ASN A 737 3.55 -12.82 31.55
C ASN A 737 2.49 -12.72 32.66
N THR A 738 1.92 -11.53 32.89
CA THR A 738 1.05 -11.28 34.04
C THR A 738 -0.43 -11.28 33.68
N TYR A 739 -0.77 -10.84 32.47
CA TYR A 739 -2.15 -10.54 32.08
C TYR A 739 -2.70 -11.53 31.05
N ASP A 740 -4.00 -11.79 31.10
CA ASP A 740 -4.69 -12.66 30.12
C ASP A 740 -5.05 -11.86 28.87
N LYS A 741 -5.45 -10.59 29.06
CA LYS A 741 -5.91 -9.69 28.01
C LYS A 741 -5.22 -8.34 28.13
N VAL A 742 -4.77 -7.78 27.01
CA VAL A 742 -4.12 -6.47 26.97
C VAL A 742 -4.69 -5.60 25.87
N ILE A 743 -5.02 -4.36 26.20
CA ILE A 743 -5.40 -3.32 25.24
C ILE A 743 -4.21 -2.36 25.09
N ALA A 744 -3.70 -2.28 23.87
CA ALA A 744 -2.66 -1.35 23.47
C ALA A 744 -3.26 -0.24 22.59
N ASP A 745 -3.93 0.71 23.25
CA ASP A 745 -4.49 1.92 22.60
C ASP A 745 -3.41 3.01 22.51
N VAL A 746 -2.53 2.87 21.50
CA VAL A 746 -1.29 3.65 21.45
C VAL A 746 -1.52 5.11 21.02
N PRO A 747 -0.66 6.06 21.45
CA PRO A 747 -0.70 7.42 20.94
C PRO A 747 -0.49 7.44 19.42
N CYS A 748 -1.39 8.12 18.71
CA CYS A 748 -1.45 8.23 17.25
C CYS A 748 -1.39 9.70 16.79
N SER A 749 -1.27 9.92 15.48
CA SER A 749 -1.46 11.24 14.85
C SER A 749 -2.85 11.86 15.04
N THR A 750 -3.82 11.08 15.57
CA THR A 750 -5.18 11.51 15.91
C THR A 750 -5.87 12.29 14.79
N ASP A 751 -5.90 11.73 13.58
CA ASP A 751 -6.26 12.41 12.33
C ASP A 751 -7.50 13.31 12.45
N ARG A 752 -8.60 12.80 13.04
CA ARG A 752 -9.82 13.62 13.26
C ARG A 752 -9.59 14.79 14.21
N LEU A 753 -8.88 14.58 15.32
CA LEU A 753 -8.58 15.64 16.29
C LEU A 753 -7.64 16.68 15.68
N ALA A 754 -6.60 16.22 14.97
CA ALA A 754 -5.62 17.05 14.30
C ALA A 754 -6.24 17.95 13.22
N LEU A 755 -7.33 17.53 12.57
CA LEU A 755 -8.02 18.35 11.58
C LEU A 755 -8.93 19.42 12.19
N ASN A 756 -9.40 19.20 13.43
CA ASN A 756 -10.42 20.05 14.06
C ASN A 756 -9.90 20.92 15.21
N GLN A 757 -8.69 20.67 15.72
CA GLN A 757 -8.11 21.40 16.85
C GLN A 757 -6.66 21.82 16.55
N ASP A 758 -6.32 23.09 16.79
CA ASP A 758 -4.95 23.61 16.62
C ASP A 758 -4.11 23.52 17.91
N GLU A 759 -4.74 23.55 19.08
CA GLU A 759 -4.04 23.46 20.37
C GLU A 759 -3.53 22.04 20.64
N GLY A 760 -2.24 21.90 20.96
CA GLY A 760 -1.62 20.59 21.19
C GLY A 760 -1.60 19.69 19.95
N ASN A 761 -1.75 20.26 18.75
CA ASN A 761 -1.82 19.51 17.51
C ASN A 761 -0.47 18.88 17.14
N MET A 762 -0.51 17.59 16.77
CA MET A 762 0.65 16.79 16.35
C MET A 762 1.33 17.35 15.08
N PHE A 763 0.60 18.11 14.27
CA PHE A 763 1.09 18.74 13.03
C PHE A 763 1.65 20.15 13.25
N SER A 764 1.78 20.59 14.51
CA SER A 764 2.50 21.82 14.82
C SER A 764 4.01 21.66 14.53
N PRO A 765 4.71 22.73 14.10
CA PRO A 765 6.13 22.65 13.76
C PRO A 765 7.01 22.11 14.90
N GLN A 766 6.66 22.41 16.15
CA GLN A 766 7.37 21.97 17.35
C GLN A 766 7.28 20.46 17.57
N MET A 767 6.18 19.83 17.15
CA MET A 767 5.89 18.41 17.36
C MET A 767 6.36 17.54 16.20
N THR A 768 7.05 18.09 15.20
CA THR A 768 7.46 17.37 13.99
C THR A 768 8.31 16.14 14.30
N ASN A 769 9.29 16.26 15.19
CA ASN A 769 10.15 15.14 15.57
C ASN A 769 9.37 14.06 16.35
N GLU A 770 8.47 14.48 17.26
CA GLU A 770 7.62 13.53 17.99
C GLU A 770 6.70 12.77 17.04
N ARG A 771 6.10 13.46 16.08
CA ARG A 771 5.22 12.88 15.05
C ARG A 771 5.95 11.84 14.19
N LEU A 772 7.17 12.15 13.74
CA LEU A 772 7.98 11.24 12.92
C LEU A 772 8.39 9.98 13.69
N ASN A 773 8.58 10.08 15.02
CA ASN A 773 8.97 8.96 15.87
C ASN A 773 7.77 8.14 16.39
N LEU A 774 6.52 8.50 16.04
CA LEU A 774 5.32 7.78 16.49
C LEU A 774 5.35 6.29 16.13
N PRO A 775 5.65 5.85 14.90
CA PRO A 775 5.68 4.43 14.58
C PRO A 775 6.67 3.65 15.46
N GLN A 776 7.87 4.19 15.69
CA GLN A 776 8.87 3.56 16.57
C GLN A 776 8.39 3.46 18.02
N LEU A 777 7.74 4.51 18.52
CA LEU A 777 7.14 4.53 19.86
C LEU A 777 6.04 3.47 19.99
N GLN A 778 5.15 3.39 18.99
CA GLN A 778 4.05 2.44 18.93
C GLN A 778 4.56 1.00 18.89
N THR A 779 5.59 0.72 18.09
CA THR A 779 6.25 -0.60 18.03
C THR A 779 6.81 -1.01 19.40
N LYS A 780 7.50 -0.11 20.11
CA LYS A 780 8.03 -0.40 21.45
C LYS A 780 6.92 -0.71 22.46
N ILE A 781 5.82 0.03 22.43
CA ILE A 781 4.65 -0.21 23.29
C ILE A 781 4.01 -1.57 22.96
N LEU A 782 3.86 -1.90 21.67
CA LEU A 782 3.29 -3.17 21.24
C LEU A 782 4.16 -4.37 21.69
N ILE A 783 5.49 -4.27 21.57
CA ILE A 783 6.41 -5.29 22.06
C ILE A 783 6.22 -5.51 23.57
N ASN A 784 6.15 -4.43 24.36
CA ASN A 784 5.90 -4.55 25.79
C ASN A 784 4.50 -5.11 26.11
N ALA A 785 3.49 -4.77 25.31
CA ALA A 785 2.16 -5.36 25.44
C ALA A 785 2.20 -6.89 25.21
N LEU A 786 2.84 -7.35 24.14
CA LEU A 786 3.03 -8.78 23.82
C LEU A 786 3.81 -9.52 24.92
N ARG A 787 4.84 -8.89 25.47
CA ARG A 787 5.64 -9.43 26.59
C ARG A 787 4.85 -9.52 27.90
N SER A 788 3.84 -8.67 28.07
CA SER A 788 3.03 -8.61 29.31
C SER A 788 1.95 -9.70 29.37
N VAL A 789 1.62 -10.29 28.23
CA VAL A 789 0.55 -11.29 28.09
C VAL A 789 1.08 -12.68 28.41
N LYS A 790 0.27 -13.49 29.10
CA LYS A 790 0.55 -14.91 29.31
C LYS A 790 0.51 -15.68 27.99
N VAL A 791 1.14 -16.85 27.96
CA VAL A 791 1.00 -17.78 26.83
C VAL A 791 -0.47 -18.19 26.71
N GLY A 792 -1.05 -18.04 25.51
CA GLY A 792 -2.47 -18.23 25.23
C GLY A 792 -3.34 -16.99 25.43
N GLY A 793 -2.82 -15.92 26.03
CA GLY A 793 -3.54 -14.65 26.16
C GLY A 793 -3.52 -13.82 24.87
N SER A 794 -4.33 -12.76 24.84
CA SER A 794 -4.50 -11.93 23.64
C SER A 794 -4.25 -10.44 23.86
N VAL A 795 -3.60 -9.79 22.88
CA VAL A 795 -3.41 -8.35 22.76
C VAL A 795 -4.35 -7.80 21.69
N VAL A 796 -4.98 -6.68 21.96
CA VAL A 796 -5.60 -5.85 20.91
C VAL A 796 -4.81 -4.57 20.78
N TYR A 797 -4.22 -4.37 19.60
CA TYR A 797 -3.59 -3.12 19.20
C TYR A 797 -4.63 -2.24 18.52
N SER A 798 -4.75 -0.98 18.96
CA SER A 798 -5.67 -0.03 18.33
C SER A 798 -5.05 1.35 18.15
N THR A 799 -5.44 2.01 17.07
CA THR A 799 -5.09 3.40 16.78
C THR A 799 -6.27 4.16 16.20
N CYS A 800 -6.18 5.47 16.27
CA CYS A 800 -7.16 6.43 15.81
C CYS A 800 -6.74 7.13 14.49
N THR A 801 -6.01 6.44 13.62
CA THR A 801 -5.43 6.99 12.38
C THR A 801 -5.70 6.09 11.18
N LEU A 802 -5.79 6.68 9.99
CA LEU A 802 -5.89 5.98 8.72
C LEU A 802 -4.52 5.51 8.18
N SER A 803 -3.41 5.95 8.78
CA SER A 803 -2.06 5.67 8.30
C SER A 803 -1.67 4.20 8.42
N SER A 804 -1.39 3.55 7.28
CA SER A 804 -0.89 2.16 7.25
C SER A 804 0.44 1.99 7.98
N ILE A 805 1.26 3.05 8.03
CA ILE A 805 2.58 3.07 8.68
C ILE A 805 2.45 2.96 10.20
N GLN A 806 1.43 3.60 10.79
CA GLN A 806 1.13 3.49 12.22
C GLN A 806 0.27 2.26 12.55
N ASN A 807 -0.31 1.60 11.54
CA ASN A 807 -1.27 0.52 11.70
C ASN A 807 -0.63 -0.84 11.44
N GLU A 808 -0.56 -1.23 10.17
CA GLU A 808 -0.08 -2.54 9.75
C GLU A 808 1.42 -2.67 9.95
N ALA A 809 2.18 -1.66 9.52
CA ALA A 809 3.65 -1.71 9.61
C ALA A 809 4.13 -1.79 11.06
N VAL A 810 3.44 -1.15 12.02
CA VAL A 810 3.76 -1.29 13.45
C VAL A 810 3.48 -2.70 13.96
N VAL A 811 2.35 -3.30 13.56
CA VAL A 811 1.99 -4.66 13.96
C VAL A 811 3.01 -5.66 13.41
N GLU A 812 3.30 -5.59 12.12
CA GLU A 812 4.24 -6.47 11.43
C GLU A 812 5.65 -6.33 12.05
N ASN A 813 6.15 -5.09 12.22
CA ASN A 813 7.48 -4.84 12.80
C ASN A 813 7.53 -5.27 14.27
N GLY A 814 6.49 -4.98 15.05
CA GLY A 814 6.41 -5.33 16.46
C GLY A 814 6.44 -6.84 16.69
N VAL A 815 5.73 -7.61 15.86
CA VAL A 815 5.74 -9.07 15.95
C VAL A 815 7.08 -9.64 15.51
N ALA A 816 7.67 -9.15 14.42
CA ALA A 816 8.98 -9.60 13.94
C ALA A 816 10.07 -9.41 15.01
N ILE A 817 10.11 -8.23 15.64
CA ILE A 817 11.07 -7.92 16.72
C ILE A 817 10.79 -8.78 17.96
N ALA A 818 9.51 -8.96 18.32
CA ALA A 818 9.12 -9.78 19.46
C ALA A 818 9.57 -11.24 19.31
N GLU A 819 9.43 -11.80 18.11
CA GLU A 819 9.87 -13.17 17.80
C GLU A 819 11.39 -13.29 17.77
N GLN A 820 12.09 -12.43 17.01
CA GLN A 820 13.54 -12.53 16.81
C GLN A 820 14.33 -12.27 18.10
N LYS A 821 13.92 -11.27 18.89
CA LYS A 821 14.72 -10.81 20.06
C LYS A 821 14.25 -11.38 21.38
N PHE A 822 12.94 -11.56 21.54
CA PHE A 822 12.35 -11.99 22.81
C PHE A 822 11.80 -13.42 22.76
N GLY A 823 11.82 -14.08 21.61
CA GLY A 823 11.30 -15.43 21.42
C GLY A 823 9.78 -15.53 21.60
N VAL A 824 9.07 -14.41 21.51
CA VAL A 824 7.61 -14.35 21.68
C VAL A 824 6.96 -14.62 20.33
N ARG A 825 6.34 -15.80 20.19
CA ARG A 825 5.63 -16.17 18.96
C ARG A 825 4.18 -15.76 19.03
N VAL A 826 3.69 -15.13 17.97
CA VAL A 826 2.39 -14.47 17.93
C VAL A 826 1.64 -14.86 16.66
N VAL A 827 0.32 -14.93 16.75
CA VAL A 827 -0.57 -15.19 15.62
C VAL A 827 -1.67 -14.14 15.58
N GLU A 828 -2.06 -13.72 14.38
CA GLU A 828 -3.22 -12.85 14.18
C GLU A 828 -4.52 -13.64 14.29
N GLU A 829 -5.46 -13.12 15.07
CA GLU A 829 -6.82 -13.64 15.15
C GLU A 829 -7.72 -12.87 14.18
N SER A 830 -8.40 -13.61 13.31
CA SER A 830 -9.30 -13.06 12.30
C SER A 830 -10.49 -12.36 12.95
N LEU A 831 -10.69 -11.10 12.58
CA LEU A 831 -11.83 -10.27 13.01
C LEU A 831 -13.02 -10.32 12.04
N LEU A 832 -13.03 -11.26 11.09
CA LEU A 832 -14.03 -11.31 10.02
C LEU A 832 -15.47 -11.38 10.57
N GLN A 833 -15.72 -12.18 11.61
CA GLN A 833 -17.05 -12.27 12.24
C GLN A 833 -17.52 -10.91 12.77
N LEU A 834 -16.64 -10.17 13.46
CA LEU A 834 -16.94 -8.85 14.00
C LEU A 834 -17.23 -7.84 12.89
N ILE A 835 -16.41 -7.85 11.82
CA ILE A 835 -16.58 -6.99 10.65
C ILE A 835 -17.94 -7.27 9.99
N THR A 836 -18.29 -8.53 9.76
CA THR A 836 -19.58 -8.91 9.15
C THR A 836 -20.75 -8.47 10.02
N HIS A 837 -20.70 -8.73 11.33
CA HIS A 837 -21.74 -8.35 12.27
C HIS A 837 -21.95 -6.83 12.34
N LEU A 838 -20.87 -6.05 12.50
CA LEU A 838 -20.94 -4.59 12.56
C LEU A 838 -21.35 -3.98 11.21
N SER A 839 -20.89 -4.53 10.09
CA SER A 839 -21.30 -4.08 8.75
C SER A 839 -22.78 -4.38 8.49
N SER A 840 -23.30 -5.50 8.99
CA SER A 840 -24.72 -5.89 8.85
C SER A 840 -25.70 -4.97 9.62
N SER A 841 -25.19 -4.22 10.59
CA SER A 841 -25.95 -3.16 11.27
C SER A 841 -26.20 -1.95 10.37
N GLY A 842 -25.40 -1.78 9.31
CA GLY A 842 -25.43 -0.63 8.42
C GLY A 842 -24.76 0.64 8.96
N LEU A 843 -24.26 0.62 10.21
CA LEU A 843 -23.63 1.78 10.85
C LEU A 843 -22.11 1.87 10.64
N TYR A 844 -21.43 0.73 10.44
CA TYR A 844 -19.98 0.69 10.29
C TYR A 844 -19.58 0.48 8.84
N ARG A 845 -18.48 1.14 8.44
CA ARG A 845 -17.81 0.92 7.16
C ARG A 845 -16.37 0.52 7.42
N PHE A 846 -15.95 -0.62 6.87
CA PHE A 846 -14.58 -1.10 6.99
C PHE A 846 -13.80 -0.87 5.69
N SER A 847 -12.47 -0.82 5.78
CA SER A 847 -11.58 -0.81 4.62
C SER A 847 -11.38 -2.23 4.08
N ASP A 848 -11.40 -2.36 2.76
CA ASP A 848 -11.11 -3.62 2.05
C ASP A 848 -9.61 -3.81 1.77
N GLN A 849 -8.81 -2.78 2.02
CA GLN A 849 -7.39 -2.71 1.64
C GLN A 849 -6.43 -3.13 2.77
N CYS A 850 -6.96 -3.61 3.91
CA CYS A 850 -6.11 -3.95 5.06
C CYS A 850 -5.42 -5.31 4.90
N ARG A 851 -4.09 -5.33 5.02
CA ARG A 851 -3.26 -6.54 5.05
C ARG A 851 -3.29 -7.24 6.41
N THR A 852 -3.46 -6.51 7.50
CA THR A 852 -3.63 -7.10 8.85
C THR A 852 -4.65 -6.29 9.62
N GLY A 853 -5.41 -6.93 10.50
CA GLY A 853 -6.43 -6.28 11.31
C GLY A 853 -7.61 -5.73 10.50
N ALA A 854 -8.26 -4.72 11.07
CA ALA A 854 -9.45 -4.09 10.51
C ALA A 854 -9.42 -2.57 10.73
N LEU A 855 -9.79 -1.79 9.72
CA LEU A 855 -9.87 -0.33 9.80
C LEU A 855 -11.31 0.16 9.59
N VAL A 856 -11.86 0.84 10.60
CA VAL A 856 -13.13 1.56 10.51
C VAL A 856 -12.91 2.90 9.83
N LEU A 857 -13.63 3.12 8.73
CA LEU A 857 -13.55 4.35 7.93
C LEU A 857 -14.69 5.31 8.29
N PRO A 858 -14.39 6.61 8.46
CA PRO A 858 -15.42 7.62 8.69
C PRO A 858 -16.28 7.82 7.45
N PHE A 859 -17.58 7.94 7.68
CA PHE A 859 -18.60 8.02 6.62
C PHE A 859 -19.81 8.81 7.10
N LEU A 860 -20.27 9.78 6.31
CA LEU A 860 -21.25 10.78 6.78
C LEU A 860 -22.56 10.22 7.37
N PRO A 861 -23.24 9.25 6.73
CA PRO A 861 -24.46 8.67 7.30
C PRO A 861 -24.28 8.00 8.66
N SER A 862 -23.07 7.62 9.05
CA SER A 862 -22.73 7.08 10.38
C SER A 862 -21.25 7.34 10.65
N ASN A 863 -20.96 8.56 11.12
CA ASN A 863 -19.61 9.11 11.16
C ASN A 863 -18.82 8.61 12.37
N PHE A 864 -18.42 7.35 12.34
CA PHE A 864 -17.60 6.69 13.37
C PHE A 864 -16.13 6.58 12.96
N GLY A 865 -15.22 6.56 13.93
CA GLY A 865 -13.79 6.40 13.68
C GLY A 865 -13.12 7.67 13.14
N PRO A 866 -11.90 7.58 12.57
CA PRO A 866 -11.18 6.36 12.19
C PRO A 866 -10.76 5.50 13.39
N MET A 867 -10.77 4.18 13.22
CA MET A 867 -10.28 3.24 14.24
C MET A 867 -9.66 2.00 13.59
N TYR A 868 -8.37 1.79 13.79
CA TYR A 868 -7.68 0.55 13.43
C TYR A 868 -7.67 -0.40 14.61
N VAL A 869 -7.86 -1.70 14.36
CA VAL A 869 -7.84 -2.76 15.36
C VAL A 869 -7.16 -3.99 14.80
N CYS A 870 -6.18 -4.52 15.52
CA CYS A 870 -5.58 -5.83 15.24
C CYS A 870 -5.55 -6.67 16.52
N LYS A 871 -5.97 -7.94 16.42
CA LYS A 871 -5.97 -8.89 17.53
C LYS A 871 -4.87 -9.91 17.34
N LEU A 872 -4.06 -10.07 18.38
CA LEU A 872 -2.88 -10.92 18.39
C LEU A 872 -2.95 -11.88 19.58
N THR A 873 -2.70 -13.16 19.36
CA THR A 873 -2.63 -14.18 20.43
C THR A 873 -1.19 -14.66 20.58
N ARG A 874 -0.70 -14.72 21.81
CA ARG A 874 0.65 -15.22 22.11
C ARG A 874 0.66 -16.74 22.21
N LEU A 875 1.58 -17.39 21.52
CA LEU A 875 1.73 -18.86 21.49
C LEU A 875 2.88 -19.41 22.33
N ALA A 876 3.96 -18.65 22.47
CA ALA A 876 5.15 -19.02 23.25
C ALA A 876 5.76 -17.76 23.88
#